data_AF-A0A3B5L8X6-F1
#
_entry.id   AF-A0A3B5L8X6-F1
#
_cell.length_a   1.000
_cell.length_b   1.000
_cell.length_c   1.000
_cell.angle_alpha   90.00
_cell.angle_beta   90.00
_cell.angle_gamma   90.00
#
_symmetry.space_group_name_H-M   'P 1'
#
loop_
_entity.id
_entity.type
_entity.pdbx_description
1 polymer ?
#
loop_
_entity_poly.entity_id
_entity_poly.type
_entity_poly.pdbx_seq_one_letter_code
_entity_poly.pdbx_strand_id
1 'polypeptide(L)'
;MLPLPLLLLGFISGSLACHCDRYPWTAWSACTRTCNYETGRCTFPSLFSRNVQYDDYYWKNSCPQMCARSDTRGCNQQACPINCVLSEFSQWSDCSPCARKQFRTRSVVRPSQFGGSECSVELTEERPCYPSKECQLPPVDCRGDFKCGNGRCINSTLTCNKQNDCGDNSDERDCGAFSVVCPSERRPAPGVDLVGNGFDFLAEEPRGGVLDNMFMGGSCIIRRPQSTLLYHRMPYNFKTFDIKVGVLEDFSTDPQPVVSEPVDSKFFRVHQLLPISNFTVKDPQDLVHSLPFLQFLHALPLDYNYALYREIFQRFGTHYYSSGKLGGHYDLLYQYSREEIRSSGYTSHPDLILMVLIYISRSKMRVEVYKSSASVFGPTHFGEDEEFQCFTGFELEGFQFINCQPDGTWSQPRGRCIKRFCVAPEAPENMVLYPSRETYRVGQSVGFNCNETGLMPMPRGLYRCSSKLTWEPPLPSLLQFDKLLSGCVCIERESCLSQSASLCVLNVNLGVAVSMSLCSFHAGRCHGDPLFYISEGVCNSVEPAKLERAKFRAKMSPRSSLHVPCDLDTCYDWETCSASKKCQCKAPLDCPKTSDQMFCVKLKPMQMIRSISLCALGAISCSGFEYEILNEGICQSR
;
A
#
# COMPACT_ATOMS: atom_id res chain seq x y z
N MET A 1 2.40 41.78 -70.57
CA MET A 1 3.09 41.16 -71.72
C MET A 1 3.86 39.96 -71.19
N LEU A 2 3.59 38.76 -71.73
CA LEU A 2 4.16 37.49 -71.27
C LEU A 2 5.69 37.45 -71.40
N PRO A 3 6.41 36.74 -70.49
CA PRO A 3 7.80 36.37 -70.69
C PRO A 3 7.94 34.97 -71.33
N LEU A 4 8.82 34.85 -72.33
CA LEU A 4 9.58 33.62 -72.61
C LEU A 4 10.62 33.41 -71.48
N PRO A 5 11.15 32.20 -71.17
CA PRO A 5 11.18 30.97 -71.98
C PRO A 5 10.88 29.65 -71.22
N LEU A 6 10.23 28.70 -71.91
CA LEU A 6 10.25 27.26 -71.61
C LEU A 6 11.57 26.68 -72.13
N LEU A 7 12.61 26.66 -71.29
CA LEU A 7 13.86 25.95 -71.56
C LEU A 7 14.65 25.86 -70.25
N LEU A 8 14.29 24.90 -69.39
CA LEU A 8 15.12 24.38 -68.27
C LEU A 8 14.37 23.26 -67.50
N LEU A 9 13.97 22.18 -68.18
CA LEU A 9 13.62 20.91 -67.54
C LEU A 9 14.21 19.78 -68.38
N GLY A 10 15.54 19.68 -68.35
CA GLY A 10 16.30 18.72 -69.15
C GLY A 10 17.60 18.29 -68.49
N PHE A 11 17.63 18.23 -67.15
CA PHE A 11 18.67 17.52 -66.41
C PHE A 11 18.04 16.91 -65.14
N ILE A 12 17.28 15.84 -65.32
CA ILE A 12 17.15 14.86 -64.23
C ILE A 12 18.52 14.20 -64.19
N SER A 13 19.38 14.67 -63.28
CA SER A 13 20.49 13.87 -62.80
C SER A 13 19.87 12.55 -62.36
N GLY A 14 20.09 11.47 -63.12
CA GLY A 14 19.74 10.13 -62.67
C GLY A 14 20.41 9.94 -61.33
N SER A 15 19.62 9.96 -60.26
CA SER A 15 20.10 9.67 -58.93
C SER A 15 20.70 8.27 -58.98
N LEU A 16 22.02 8.19 -58.82
CA LEU A 16 22.76 6.96 -58.62
C LEU A 16 22.33 6.37 -57.27
N ALA A 17 21.14 5.77 -57.25
CA ALA A 17 20.59 5.12 -56.08
C ALA A 17 20.95 3.63 -56.14
N CYS A 18 21.74 3.16 -55.17
CA CYS A 18 22.04 1.75 -55.04
C CYS A 18 20.78 0.96 -54.67
N HIS A 19 20.48 -0.11 -55.41
CA HIS A 19 19.43 -1.05 -55.04
C HIS A 19 20.02 -2.24 -54.27
N CYS A 20 19.89 -2.23 -52.94
CA CYS A 20 20.57 -3.17 -52.05
C CYS A 20 20.12 -4.63 -52.23
N ASP A 21 18.89 -4.89 -52.72
CA ASP A 21 18.31 -6.23 -52.87
C ASP A 21 18.97 -7.07 -53.97
N ARG A 22 19.82 -6.44 -54.80
CA ARG A 22 20.72 -7.12 -55.73
C ARG A 22 21.74 -8.03 -55.02
N TYR A 23 22.10 -7.71 -53.78
CA TYR A 23 23.00 -8.53 -52.95
C TYR A 23 22.16 -9.27 -51.90
N PRO A 24 21.86 -10.57 -52.11
CA PRO A 24 21.01 -11.33 -51.22
C PRO A 24 21.67 -11.55 -49.86
N TRP A 25 20.83 -11.66 -48.84
CA TRP A 25 21.27 -11.96 -47.48
C TRP A 25 21.71 -13.43 -47.33
N THR A 26 22.72 -13.68 -46.51
CA THR A 26 23.09 -15.03 -46.05
C THR A 26 22.05 -15.59 -45.08
N ALA A 27 22.02 -16.92 -44.90
CA ALA A 27 21.24 -17.53 -43.83
C ALA A 27 21.69 -17.02 -42.45
N TRP A 28 20.77 -17.05 -41.48
CA TRP A 28 21.05 -16.67 -40.10
C TRP A 28 22.12 -17.56 -39.47
N SER A 29 23.08 -16.97 -38.76
CA SER A 29 24.02 -17.74 -37.96
C SER A 29 23.29 -18.46 -36.81
N ALA A 30 23.82 -19.61 -36.40
CA ALA A 30 23.41 -20.24 -35.15
C ALA A 30 23.54 -19.24 -33.99
N CYS A 31 22.59 -19.30 -33.05
CA CYS A 31 22.63 -18.44 -31.87
C CYS A 31 23.83 -18.81 -31.00
N THR A 32 24.54 -17.83 -30.43
CA THR A 32 25.73 -18.09 -29.60
C THR A 32 25.39 -18.80 -28.28
N ARG A 33 24.14 -18.67 -27.81
CA ARG A 33 23.61 -19.36 -26.63
C ARG A 33 22.18 -19.84 -26.85
N THR A 34 21.77 -20.82 -26.05
CA THR A 34 20.43 -21.45 -26.12
C THR A 34 19.37 -20.73 -25.29
N CYS A 35 19.77 -19.89 -24.33
CA CYS A 35 18.88 -19.11 -23.44
C CYS A 35 19.68 -18.01 -22.69
N ASN A 36 18.97 -17.09 -22.02
CA ASN A 36 19.56 -15.96 -21.31
C ASN A 36 19.81 -16.25 -19.81
N TYR A 37 20.98 -15.86 -19.29
CA TYR A 37 21.30 -15.90 -17.85
C TYR A 37 21.00 -14.53 -17.23
N GLU A 38 20.37 -14.53 -16.06
CA GLU A 38 19.86 -13.34 -15.40
C GLU A 38 20.98 -12.45 -14.84
N THR A 39 21.63 -11.66 -15.69
CA THR A 39 22.28 -10.40 -15.33
C THR A 39 22.22 -9.45 -16.53
N GLY A 40 21.10 -8.72 -16.70
CA GLY A 40 21.00 -7.39 -17.32
C GLY A 40 21.83 -7.00 -18.57
N ARG A 41 22.42 -7.92 -19.34
CA ARG A 41 23.24 -7.59 -20.52
C ARG A 41 23.11 -8.60 -21.64
N CYS A 42 22.80 -8.02 -22.80
CA CYS A 42 23.03 -8.49 -24.17
C CYS A 42 22.13 -9.64 -24.63
N THR A 43 21.02 -9.26 -25.30
CA THR A 43 20.46 -10.02 -26.41
C THR A 43 21.61 -10.58 -27.25
N PHE A 44 21.71 -11.90 -27.37
CA PHE A 44 22.74 -12.52 -28.17
C PHE A 44 22.39 -12.33 -29.65
N PRO A 45 23.24 -11.63 -30.43
CA PRO A 45 22.92 -11.34 -31.81
C PRO A 45 23.13 -12.58 -32.67
N SER A 46 22.07 -13.04 -33.33
CA SER A 46 22.23 -13.83 -34.56
C SER A 46 22.57 -12.83 -35.66
N LEU A 47 23.66 -13.09 -36.38
CA LEU A 47 24.18 -12.22 -37.43
C LEU A 47 23.79 -12.77 -38.80
N PHE A 48 23.49 -11.86 -39.71
CA PHE A 48 23.38 -12.15 -41.13
C PHE A 48 24.04 -11.02 -41.92
N SER A 49 24.63 -11.35 -43.06
CA SER A 49 25.39 -10.42 -43.89
C SER A 49 24.91 -10.46 -45.33
N ARG A 50 24.99 -9.34 -46.06
CA ARG A 50 24.72 -9.33 -47.49
C ARG A 50 25.88 -9.99 -48.22
N ASN A 51 25.58 -10.89 -49.14
CA ASN A 51 26.56 -11.51 -50.03
C ASN A 51 26.95 -10.51 -51.15
N VAL A 52 27.74 -9.50 -50.77
CA VAL A 52 28.13 -8.40 -51.65
C VAL A 52 29.18 -8.87 -52.65
N GLN A 53 28.91 -8.67 -53.94
CA GLN A 53 29.88 -8.82 -55.02
C GLN A 53 30.45 -7.43 -55.36
N TYR A 54 31.77 -7.28 -55.32
CA TYR A 54 32.46 -6.00 -55.59
C TYR A 54 32.57 -5.72 -57.09
N ASP A 55 31.42 -5.60 -57.76
CA ASP A 55 31.33 -5.30 -59.18
C ASP A 55 31.34 -3.78 -59.45
N ASP A 56 31.45 -3.41 -60.73
CA ASP A 56 31.40 -2.02 -61.18
C ASP A 56 30.14 -1.28 -60.70
N TYR A 57 29.02 -2.01 -60.56
CA TYR A 57 27.74 -1.48 -60.08
C TYR A 57 27.81 -1.08 -58.60
N TYR A 58 28.50 -1.87 -57.77
CA TYR A 58 28.70 -1.60 -56.35
C TYR A 58 29.37 -0.25 -56.09
N TRP A 59 30.42 0.06 -56.84
CA TRP A 59 31.22 1.27 -56.66
C TRP A 59 30.60 2.50 -57.35
N LYS A 60 30.02 2.33 -58.54
CA LYS A 60 29.43 3.43 -59.32
C LYS A 60 28.14 4.00 -58.68
N ASN A 61 27.40 3.21 -57.90
CA ASN A 61 26.13 3.62 -57.30
C ASN A 61 26.21 3.92 -55.78
N SER A 62 27.42 4.13 -55.24
CA SER A 62 27.62 4.47 -53.81
C SER A 62 26.98 3.47 -52.82
N CYS A 63 26.87 2.19 -53.21
CA CYS A 63 26.31 1.12 -52.37
C CYS A 63 26.97 0.97 -50.98
N PRO A 64 28.29 1.22 -50.79
CA PRO A 64 28.92 1.22 -49.46
C PRO A 64 28.30 2.15 -48.43
N GLN A 65 27.77 3.31 -48.86
CA GLN A 65 27.23 4.33 -47.96
C GLN A 65 25.71 4.17 -47.76
N MET A 66 25.03 3.48 -48.67
CA MET A 66 23.57 3.40 -48.72
C MET A 66 23.00 2.04 -48.28
N CYS A 67 23.80 0.96 -48.30
CA CYS A 67 23.34 -0.38 -47.96
C CYS A 67 23.95 -0.91 -46.66
N ALA A 68 23.10 -1.34 -45.72
CA ALA A 68 23.54 -2.11 -44.55
C ALA A 68 24.14 -3.45 -44.99
N ARG A 69 25.37 -3.72 -44.55
CA ARG A 69 26.14 -4.94 -44.91
C ARG A 69 25.86 -6.11 -43.99
N SER A 70 25.47 -5.83 -42.75
CA SER A 70 25.15 -6.81 -41.72
C SER A 70 24.05 -6.27 -40.84
N ASP A 71 23.23 -7.16 -40.30
CA ASP A 71 22.21 -6.83 -39.32
C ASP A 71 22.14 -7.93 -38.26
N THR A 72 21.63 -7.57 -37.08
CA THR A 72 21.70 -8.37 -35.86
C THR A 72 20.34 -8.41 -35.17
N ARG A 73 19.84 -9.61 -34.86
CA ARG A 73 18.63 -9.79 -34.05
C ARG A 73 18.91 -10.57 -32.77
N GLY A 74 18.17 -10.29 -31.70
CA GLY A 74 18.20 -11.13 -30.50
C GLY A 74 17.55 -12.49 -30.76
N CYS A 75 18.28 -13.58 -30.54
CA CYS A 75 17.78 -14.96 -30.57
C CYS A 75 17.72 -15.56 -29.16
N ASN A 76 16.85 -16.56 -28.96
CA ASN A 76 16.68 -17.30 -27.70
C ASN A 76 16.45 -16.39 -26.47
N GLN A 77 15.41 -15.57 -26.54
CA GLN A 77 15.10 -14.55 -25.54
C GLN A 77 14.56 -15.12 -24.22
N GLN A 78 14.15 -16.39 -24.20
CA GLN A 78 13.67 -17.07 -23.01
C GLN A 78 14.74 -17.15 -21.92
N ALA A 79 14.32 -16.96 -20.67
CA ALA A 79 15.16 -17.19 -19.51
C ALA A 79 15.59 -18.66 -19.45
N CYS A 80 16.84 -18.91 -19.06
CA CYS A 80 17.30 -20.28 -18.85
C CYS A 80 16.57 -20.90 -17.65
N PRO A 81 16.07 -22.15 -17.77
CA PRO A 81 15.51 -22.88 -16.63
C PRO A 81 16.54 -22.98 -15.49
N ILE A 82 16.20 -22.48 -14.31
CA ILE A 82 17.05 -22.58 -13.12
C ILE A 82 16.54 -23.74 -12.30
N ASN A 83 17.31 -24.82 -12.28
CA ASN A 83 16.97 -26.01 -11.50
C ASN A 83 17.20 -25.75 -10.01
N CYS A 84 16.29 -26.29 -9.22
CA CYS A 84 16.33 -26.20 -7.78
C CYS A 84 17.51 -27.02 -7.19
N VAL A 85 18.16 -26.49 -6.16
CA VAL A 85 19.31 -27.13 -5.48
C VAL A 85 19.03 -27.14 -3.98
N LEU A 86 19.09 -28.35 -3.40
CA LEU A 86 18.94 -28.57 -1.96
C LEU A 86 20.32 -28.75 -1.30
N SER A 87 20.41 -28.40 -0.02
CA SER A 87 21.57 -28.75 0.82
C SER A 87 21.53 -30.22 1.23
N GLU A 88 22.65 -30.70 1.77
CA GLU A 88 22.68 -32.00 2.43
C GLU A 88 21.83 -31.98 3.70
N PHE A 89 21.29 -33.16 4.07
CA PHE A 89 20.53 -33.29 5.30
C PHE A 89 21.39 -33.06 6.54
N SER A 90 20.80 -32.44 7.54
CA SER A 90 21.35 -32.41 8.89
C SER A 90 21.53 -33.81 9.46
N GLN A 91 22.33 -33.91 10.52
CA GLN A 91 22.32 -35.10 11.36
C GLN A 91 20.91 -35.34 11.93
N TRP A 92 20.60 -36.61 12.23
CA TRP A 92 19.34 -36.99 12.86
C TRP A 92 19.24 -36.37 14.24
N SER A 93 18.07 -35.82 14.56
CA SER A 93 17.75 -35.35 15.90
C SER A 93 17.72 -36.50 16.90
N ASP A 94 17.73 -36.14 18.19
CA ASP A 94 17.33 -37.07 19.24
C ASP A 94 15.90 -37.59 19.01
N CYS A 95 15.63 -38.78 19.54
CA CYS A 95 14.31 -39.40 19.44
C CYS A 95 13.29 -38.61 20.25
N SER A 96 12.31 -38.00 19.58
CA SER A 96 11.23 -37.28 20.25
C SER A 96 10.37 -38.25 21.07
N PRO A 97 10.26 -38.08 22.41
CA PRO A 97 9.42 -38.93 23.26
C PRO A 97 7.95 -38.93 22.85
N CYS A 98 7.45 -37.76 22.46
CA CYS A 98 6.04 -37.54 22.18
C CYS A 98 5.65 -37.87 20.73
N ALA A 99 6.55 -37.68 19.77
CA ALA A 99 6.30 -38.07 18.38
C ALA A 99 6.74 -39.52 18.08
N ARG A 100 7.59 -40.13 18.91
CA ARG A 100 8.24 -41.44 18.68
C ARG A 100 8.97 -41.52 17.33
N LYS A 101 9.54 -40.38 16.92
CA LYS A 101 10.26 -40.21 15.66
C LYS A 101 11.53 -39.38 15.85
N GLN A 102 12.50 -39.60 14.96
CA GLN A 102 13.64 -38.72 14.76
C GLN A 102 13.42 -37.92 13.48
N PHE A 103 13.94 -36.69 13.47
CA PHE A 103 13.78 -35.76 12.36
C PHE A 103 15.15 -35.31 11.86
N ARG A 104 15.28 -35.10 10.56
CA ARG A 104 16.40 -34.39 9.96
C ARG A 104 15.88 -33.44 8.90
N THR A 105 16.57 -32.33 8.71
CA THR A 105 16.11 -31.25 7.82
C THR A 105 17.19 -30.83 6.85
N ARG A 106 16.77 -30.32 5.69
CA ARG A 106 17.63 -29.65 4.71
C ARG A 106 16.96 -28.37 4.21
N SER A 107 17.76 -27.48 3.63
CA SER A 107 17.33 -26.17 3.14
C SER A 107 17.40 -26.07 1.62
N VAL A 108 16.57 -25.20 1.05
CA VAL A 108 16.65 -24.83 -0.37
C VAL A 108 17.79 -23.82 -0.52
N VAL A 109 18.86 -24.22 -1.21
CA VAL A 109 19.99 -23.34 -1.52
C VAL A 109 19.66 -22.45 -2.71
N ARG A 110 18.99 -23.01 -3.73
CA ARG A 110 18.51 -22.27 -4.89
C ARG A 110 17.11 -22.77 -5.28
N PRO A 111 16.09 -21.90 -5.35
CA PRO A 111 14.74 -22.30 -5.76
C PRO A 111 14.67 -22.58 -7.27
N SER A 112 13.63 -23.29 -7.70
CA SER A 112 13.33 -23.44 -9.14
C SER A 112 12.79 -22.12 -9.70
N GLN A 113 13.28 -21.72 -10.89
CA GLN A 113 12.76 -20.56 -11.61
C GLN A 113 12.70 -20.85 -13.12
N PHE A 114 11.83 -20.14 -13.84
CA PHE A 114 11.73 -20.17 -15.31
C PHE A 114 11.54 -21.58 -15.91
N GLY A 115 10.69 -22.40 -15.28
CA GLY A 115 10.40 -23.76 -15.73
C GLY A 115 11.52 -24.77 -15.49
N GLY A 116 12.46 -24.47 -14.57
CA GLY A 116 13.43 -25.43 -14.06
C GLY A 116 12.78 -26.57 -13.28
N SER A 117 13.53 -27.65 -13.07
CA SER A 117 13.06 -28.78 -12.27
C SER A 117 12.81 -28.36 -10.82
N GLU A 118 11.60 -28.58 -10.33
CA GLU A 118 11.22 -28.34 -8.93
C GLU A 118 11.99 -29.25 -7.98
N CYS A 119 12.27 -28.74 -6.77
CA CYS A 119 12.81 -29.59 -5.71
C CYS A 119 11.75 -30.58 -5.23
N SER A 120 12.18 -31.79 -4.85
CA SER A 120 11.34 -32.68 -4.04
C SER A 120 10.90 -31.93 -2.78
N VAL A 121 9.59 -31.89 -2.51
CA VAL A 121 8.95 -31.10 -1.44
C VAL A 121 9.42 -31.49 -0.03
N GLU A 122 10.05 -32.66 0.10
CA GLU A 122 10.53 -33.20 1.37
C GLU A 122 11.81 -32.47 1.85
N LEU A 123 11.59 -31.35 2.56
CA LEU A 123 12.61 -30.60 3.31
C LEU A 123 12.92 -31.23 4.67
N THR A 124 12.03 -32.09 5.15
CA THR A 124 12.16 -32.82 6.41
C THR A 124 11.96 -34.30 6.14
N GLU A 125 12.79 -35.13 6.75
CA GLU A 125 12.58 -36.57 6.79
C GLU A 125 12.36 -37.01 8.24
N GLU A 126 11.49 -38.00 8.39
CA GLU A 126 11.15 -38.62 9.66
C GLU A 126 11.40 -40.12 9.65
N ARG A 127 11.81 -40.68 10.79
CA ARG A 127 11.92 -42.14 10.97
C ARG A 127 11.44 -42.57 12.35
N PRO A 128 10.87 -43.77 12.50
CA PRO A 128 10.45 -44.29 13.80
C PRO A 128 11.66 -44.50 14.71
N CYS A 129 11.47 -44.27 16.02
CA CYS A 129 12.47 -44.53 17.04
C CYS A 129 11.81 -44.93 18.36
N TYR A 130 12.59 -45.56 19.24
CA TYR A 130 12.17 -45.89 20.60
C TYR A 130 12.80 -44.87 21.57
N PRO A 131 11.99 -44.00 22.20
CA PRO A 131 12.54 -42.97 23.08
C PRO A 131 12.99 -43.57 24.41
N SER A 132 14.05 -43.02 24.99
CA SER A 132 14.55 -43.42 26.32
C SER A 132 13.67 -42.93 27.47
N LYS A 133 12.86 -41.88 27.21
CA LYS A 133 11.90 -41.29 28.15
C LYS A 133 10.49 -41.42 27.59
N GLU A 134 9.51 -41.62 28.46
CA GLU A 134 8.10 -41.56 28.06
C GLU A 134 7.64 -40.10 27.87
N CYS A 135 6.64 -39.90 27.01
CA CYS A 135 5.99 -38.59 26.85
C CYS A 135 5.04 -38.33 28.02
N GLN A 136 5.62 -37.91 29.14
CA GLN A 136 4.89 -37.50 30.33
C GLN A 136 5.43 -36.14 30.78
N LEU A 137 4.60 -35.38 31.49
CA LEU A 137 5.07 -34.17 32.15
C LEU A 137 6.15 -34.55 33.18
N PRO A 138 7.24 -33.77 33.29
CA PRO A 138 8.24 -34.03 34.32
C PRO A 138 7.57 -34.04 35.70
N PRO A 139 8.07 -34.84 36.66
CA PRO A 139 7.50 -34.86 38.00
C PRO A 139 7.74 -33.49 38.66
N VAL A 140 6.72 -32.64 38.62
CA VAL A 140 6.71 -31.34 39.30
C VAL A 140 6.24 -31.55 40.74
N ASP A 141 6.95 -30.93 41.68
CA ASP A 141 6.44 -30.73 43.03
C ASP A 141 5.43 -29.58 43.01
N CYS A 142 4.15 -29.92 43.16
CA CYS A 142 3.05 -28.97 43.05
C CYS A 142 2.95 -28.00 44.24
N ARG A 143 3.89 -28.01 45.22
CA ARG A 143 4.03 -27.03 46.32
C ARG A 143 2.72 -26.70 47.09
N GLY A 144 1.79 -27.67 47.18
CA GLY A 144 0.49 -27.51 47.86
C GLY A 144 -0.72 -27.63 46.94
N ASP A 145 -0.53 -27.59 45.62
CA ASP A 145 -1.57 -27.85 44.61
C ASP A 145 -1.81 -29.36 44.41
N PHE A 146 -3.00 -29.73 43.94
CA PHE A 146 -3.37 -31.12 43.67
C PHE A 146 -2.73 -31.64 42.39
N LYS A 147 -2.15 -32.84 42.46
CA LYS A 147 -1.50 -33.50 41.33
C LYS A 147 -2.46 -34.47 40.65
N CYS A 148 -2.83 -34.16 39.40
CA CYS A 148 -3.62 -35.02 38.54
C CYS A 148 -2.86 -36.29 38.13
N GLY A 149 -3.59 -37.35 37.76
CA GLY A 149 -3.01 -38.61 37.30
C GLY A 149 -2.18 -38.47 36.02
N ASN A 150 -2.54 -37.51 35.16
CA ASN A 150 -1.81 -37.13 33.95
C ASN A 150 -0.57 -36.24 34.20
N GLY A 151 -0.26 -35.93 35.47
CA GLY A 151 0.91 -35.13 35.87
C GLY A 151 0.69 -33.62 35.91
N ARG A 152 -0.51 -33.12 35.59
CA ARG A 152 -0.87 -31.70 35.70
C ARG A 152 -1.05 -31.30 37.17
N CYS A 153 -0.58 -30.11 37.56
CA CYS A 153 -0.93 -29.52 38.85
C CYS A 153 -2.15 -28.61 38.67
N ILE A 154 -3.16 -28.76 39.53
CA ILE A 154 -4.32 -27.87 39.60
C ILE A 154 -4.49 -27.37 41.04
N ASN A 155 -5.11 -26.21 41.22
CA ASN A 155 -5.33 -25.67 42.56
C ASN A 155 -6.17 -26.64 43.41
N SER A 156 -5.79 -26.87 44.67
CA SER A 156 -6.48 -27.81 45.56
C SER A 156 -7.96 -27.48 45.80
N THR A 157 -8.37 -26.22 45.60
CA THR A 157 -9.80 -25.82 45.66
C THR A 157 -10.66 -26.42 44.56
N LEU A 158 -10.05 -26.99 43.52
CA LEU A 158 -10.72 -27.59 42.38
C LEU A 158 -10.99 -29.09 42.57
N THR A 159 -10.53 -29.71 43.66
CA THR A 159 -10.82 -31.13 43.91
C THR A 159 -12.25 -31.33 44.41
N CYS A 160 -12.87 -32.44 44.00
CA CYS A 160 -14.20 -32.84 44.47
C CYS A 160 -15.28 -31.75 44.28
N ASN A 161 -15.25 -31.09 43.12
CA ASN A 161 -16.14 -29.99 42.76
C ASN A 161 -17.20 -30.38 41.68
N LYS A 162 -17.28 -31.68 41.34
CA LYS A 162 -18.06 -32.29 40.26
C LYS A 162 -17.66 -31.82 38.86
N GLN A 163 -16.41 -31.43 38.65
CA GLN A 163 -15.91 -31.00 37.36
C GLN A 163 -14.58 -31.68 37.08
N ASN A 164 -14.41 -32.09 35.83
CA ASN A 164 -13.15 -32.67 35.39
C ASN A 164 -12.18 -31.53 35.04
N ASP A 165 -11.53 -30.95 36.05
CA ASP A 165 -10.52 -29.90 35.91
C ASP A 165 -9.13 -30.49 35.56
N CYS A 166 -8.87 -31.74 35.94
CA CYS A 166 -7.64 -32.44 35.55
C CYS A 166 -7.60 -32.87 34.07
N GLY A 167 -8.76 -33.03 33.43
CA GLY A 167 -8.92 -33.62 32.09
C GLY A 167 -9.03 -35.15 32.10
N ASP A 168 -8.37 -35.82 33.03
CA ASP A 168 -8.44 -37.28 33.25
C ASP A 168 -9.37 -37.69 34.42
N ASN A 169 -10.12 -36.73 34.95
CA ASN A 169 -11.07 -36.86 36.06
C ASN A 169 -10.44 -37.32 37.38
N SER A 170 -9.12 -37.15 37.56
CA SER A 170 -8.40 -37.57 38.78
C SER A 170 -8.79 -36.82 40.04
N ASP A 171 -9.11 -35.56 39.89
CA ASP A 171 -9.56 -34.60 40.89
C ASP A 171 -10.93 -34.92 41.49
N GLU A 172 -11.71 -35.76 40.80
CA GLU A 172 -13.02 -36.22 41.23
C GLU A 172 -13.02 -37.68 41.69
N ARG A 173 -11.84 -38.32 41.75
CA ARG A 173 -11.70 -39.68 42.28
C ARG A 173 -11.58 -39.64 43.80
N ASP A 174 -12.28 -40.55 44.46
CA ASP A 174 -12.23 -40.75 45.93
C ASP A 174 -12.70 -39.54 46.76
N CYS A 175 -13.81 -38.94 46.35
CA CYS A 175 -14.42 -37.80 47.02
C CYS A 175 -15.50 -38.23 48.03
N GLY A 176 -15.31 -37.88 49.31
CA GLY A 176 -16.32 -38.12 50.35
C GLY A 176 -17.49 -37.13 50.30
N ALA A 177 -17.21 -35.85 50.04
CA ALA A 177 -18.20 -34.79 49.89
C ALA A 177 -17.86 -33.92 48.68
N PHE A 178 -18.89 -33.54 47.92
CA PHE A 178 -18.74 -32.73 46.72
C PHE A 178 -19.17 -31.29 46.98
N SER A 179 -18.34 -30.33 46.55
CA SER A 179 -18.75 -28.93 46.41
C SER A 179 -19.39 -28.73 45.04
N VAL A 180 -20.57 -28.10 44.97
CA VAL A 180 -21.23 -27.85 43.68
C VAL A 180 -20.91 -26.44 43.23
N VAL A 181 -20.03 -26.31 42.23
CA VAL A 181 -19.62 -25.00 41.69
C VAL A 181 -20.71 -24.39 40.79
N CYS A 182 -21.33 -25.21 39.95
CA CYS A 182 -22.39 -24.79 39.04
C CYS A 182 -23.73 -25.47 39.39
N PRO A 183 -24.86 -24.73 39.46
CA PRO A 183 -26.17 -25.32 39.81
C PRO A 183 -26.68 -26.40 38.85
N SER A 184 -26.15 -26.43 37.62
CA SER A 184 -26.51 -27.38 36.57
C SER A 184 -25.37 -27.47 35.57
N GLU A 185 -25.17 -28.65 34.96
CA GLU A 185 -24.25 -28.80 33.85
C GLU A 185 -24.76 -27.98 32.66
N ARG A 186 -23.90 -27.11 32.13
CA ARG A 186 -24.16 -26.27 30.97
C ARG A 186 -23.14 -26.54 29.91
N ARG A 187 -23.57 -26.46 28.65
CA ARG A 187 -22.68 -26.67 27.50
C ARG A 187 -21.66 -25.52 27.42
N PRO A 188 -20.41 -25.80 27.01
CA PRO A 188 -19.46 -24.76 26.64
C PRO A 188 -20.04 -23.87 25.53
N ALA A 189 -19.56 -22.63 25.45
CA ALA A 189 -19.91 -21.77 24.33
C ALA A 189 -19.42 -22.39 23.00
N PRO A 190 -20.16 -22.26 21.89
CA PRO A 190 -19.79 -22.88 20.61
C PRO A 190 -18.51 -22.25 20.05
N GLY A 191 -17.60 -23.09 19.52
CA GLY A 191 -16.36 -22.65 18.87
C GLY A 191 -15.22 -22.25 19.82
N VAL A 192 -15.37 -22.42 21.13
CA VAL A 192 -14.30 -22.14 22.11
C VAL A 192 -13.09 -23.04 21.93
N ASP A 193 -13.29 -24.27 21.47
CA ASP A 193 -12.25 -25.23 21.10
C ASP A 193 -11.39 -24.71 19.94
N LEU A 194 -12.03 -24.14 18.90
CA LEU A 194 -11.33 -23.56 17.75
C LEU A 194 -10.43 -22.38 18.14
N VAL A 195 -10.87 -21.56 19.11
CA VAL A 195 -10.06 -20.47 19.67
C VAL A 195 -8.88 -21.00 20.50
N GLY A 196 -8.97 -22.24 20.99
CA GLY A 196 -7.88 -22.88 21.72
C GLY A 196 -6.76 -23.42 20.83
N ASN A 197 -6.99 -23.50 19.51
CA ASN A 197 -6.00 -23.94 18.55
C ASN A 197 -4.93 -22.87 18.31
N GLY A 198 -3.69 -23.31 18.08
CA GLY A 198 -2.67 -22.41 17.55
C GLY A 198 -2.87 -22.17 16.06
N PHE A 199 -2.15 -21.19 15.52
CA PHE A 199 -2.29 -20.71 14.16
C PHE A 199 -0.93 -20.60 13.48
N ASP A 200 -0.81 -21.21 12.31
CA ASP A 200 0.36 -21.10 11.44
C ASP A 200 0.19 -19.86 10.57
N PHE A 201 0.99 -18.83 10.83
CA PHE A 201 0.90 -17.56 10.11
C PHE A 201 1.27 -17.69 8.63
N LEU A 202 2.24 -18.54 8.30
CA LEU A 202 2.74 -18.68 6.94
C LEU A 202 1.80 -19.55 6.09
N ALA A 203 1.22 -20.59 6.69
CA ALA A 203 0.21 -21.42 6.03
C ALA A 203 -1.21 -20.82 6.07
N GLU A 204 -1.42 -19.80 6.90
CA GLU A 204 -2.74 -19.24 7.24
C GLU A 204 -3.77 -20.28 7.72
N GLU A 205 -3.32 -21.32 8.41
CA GLU A 205 -4.12 -22.45 8.86
C GLU A 205 -4.12 -22.61 10.39
N PRO A 206 -5.26 -23.02 11.00
CA PRO A 206 -5.26 -23.47 12.38
C PRO A 206 -4.48 -24.79 12.51
N ARG A 207 -3.75 -24.93 13.62
CA ARG A 207 -2.95 -26.10 13.99
C ARG A 207 -3.50 -26.72 15.28
N GLY A 208 -2.70 -27.55 15.95
CA GLY A 208 -3.13 -28.26 17.16
C GLY A 208 -3.53 -27.32 18.32
N GLY A 209 -4.31 -27.87 19.26
CA GLY A 209 -4.74 -27.18 20.48
C GLY A 209 -3.57 -26.74 21.36
N VAL A 210 -3.45 -25.43 21.58
CA VAL A 210 -2.43 -24.80 22.45
C VAL A 210 -3.02 -24.45 23.81
N LEU A 211 -4.25 -23.97 23.84
CA LEU A 211 -4.98 -23.60 25.06
C LEU A 211 -6.02 -24.68 25.41
N ASP A 212 -6.14 -24.98 26.69
CA ASP A 212 -7.16 -25.88 27.21
C ASP A 212 -8.43 -25.10 27.55
N ASN A 213 -9.29 -24.92 26.54
CA ASN A 213 -10.57 -24.26 26.71
C ASN A 213 -11.68 -25.20 27.24
N MET A 214 -11.32 -26.43 27.64
CA MET A 214 -12.22 -27.32 28.37
C MET A 214 -12.06 -27.15 29.89
N PHE A 215 -10.95 -26.57 30.34
CA PHE A 215 -10.75 -26.17 31.72
C PHE A 215 -11.72 -25.03 32.11
N MET A 216 -12.57 -25.29 33.09
CA MET A 216 -13.63 -24.35 33.51
C MET A 216 -13.29 -23.62 34.80
N GLY A 217 -12.39 -24.18 35.61
CA GLY A 217 -11.94 -23.60 36.88
C GLY A 217 -13.07 -23.45 37.92
N GLY A 218 -12.75 -22.83 39.05
CA GLY A 218 -13.65 -22.74 40.21
C GLY A 218 -14.79 -21.73 40.09
N SER A 219 -14.86 -20.96 39.00
CA SER A 219 -15.89 -19.93 38.78
C SER A 219 -16.99 -20.41 37.84
N CYS A 220 -18.25 -20.27 38.24
CA CYS A 220 -19.40 -20.59 37.40
C CYS A 220 -19.94 -19.36 36.64
N ILE A 221 -19.26 -18.94 35.57
CA ILE A 221 -19.75 -17.83 34.74
C ILE A 221 -20.67 -18.39 33.64
N ILE A 222 -21.97 -18.19 33.82
CA ILE A 222 -23.00 -18.60 32.87
C ILE A 222 -23.54 -17.37 32.17
N ARG A 223 -23.55 -17.40 30.84
CA ARG A 223 -24.07 -16.30 30.01
C ARG A 223 -25.12 -16.79 29.04
N ARG A 224 -26.11 -15.94 28.82
CA ARG A 224 -27.19 -16.18 27.87
C ARG A 224 -27.16 -15.09 26.80
N PRO A 225 -26.94 -15.45 25.53
CA PRO A 225 -27.16 -14.52 24.43
C PRO A 225 -28.64 -14.17 24.30
N GLN A 226 -28.93 -12.93 23.88
CA GLN A 226 -30.31 -12.47 23.70
C GLN A 226 -31.08 -13.27 22.63
N SER A 227 -30.35 -13.85 21.67
CA SER A 227 -30.91 -14.56 20.52
C SER A 227 -31.29 -16.01 20.79
N THR A 228 -30.83 -16.64 21.89
CA THR A 228 -31.17 -18.03 22.19
C THR A 228 -31.63 -18.22 23.64
N LEU A 229 -32.40 -19.28 23.86
CA LEU A 229 -32.81 -19.70 25.21
C LEU A 229 -31.72 -20.53 25.92
N LEU A 230 -30.61 -20.82 25.23
CA LEU A 230 -29.54 -21.67 25.74
C LEU A 230 -28.56 -20.85 26.57
N TYR A 231 -28.27 -21.36 27.77
CA TYR A 231 -27.23 -20.84 28.64
C TYR A 231 -25.91 -21.55 28.34
N HIS A 232 -24.87 -20.76 28.10
CA HIS A 232 -23.53 -21.26 27.84
C HIS A 232 -22.62 -21.01 29.04
N ARG A 233 -21.76 -21.98 29.33
CA ARG A 233 -20.69 -21.81 30.31
C ARG A 233 -19.45 -21.23 29.63
N MET A 234 -18.87 -20.21 30.23
CA MET A 234 -17.62 -19.63 29.76
C MET A 234 -16.42 -20.42 30.31
N PRO A 235 -15.48 -20.86 29.44
CA PRO A 235 -14.23 -21.46 29.90
C PRO A 235 -13.32 -20.47 30.62
N TYR A 236 -12.41 -20.99 31.44
CA TYR A 236 -11.55 -20.17 32.29
C TYR A 236 -10.62 -19.23 31.52
N ASN A 237 -10.12 -19.65 30.36
CA ASN A 237 -9.15 -18.86 29.57
C ASN A 237 -9.76 -17.59 28.95
N PHE A 238 -11.08 -17.46 28.89
CA PHE A 238 -11.74 -16.29 28.31
C PHE A 238 -11.93 -15.18 29.35
N LYS A 239 -11.57 -13.95 28.96
CA LYS A 239 -11.90 -12.73 29.70
C LYS A 239 -13.29 -12.23 29.31
N THR A 240 -13.60 -12.18 28.02
CA THR A 240 -14.94 -11.89 27.50
C THR A 240 -15.28 -12.82 26.33
N PHE A 241 -16.54 -13.23 26.23
CA PHE A 241 -17.07 -14.00 25.10
C PHE A 241 -18.52 -13.60 24.85
N ASP A 242 -18.72 -12.72 23.86
CA ASP A 242 -20.02 -12.13 23.54
C ASP A 242 -20.56 -12.75 22.27
N ILE A 243 -21.64 -13.53 22.38
CA ILE A 243 -22.33 -14.13 21.23
C ILE A 243 -23.29 -13.08 20.66
N LYS A 244 -22.97 -12.54 19.47
CA LYS A 244 -23.78 -11.58 18.72
C LYS A 244 -24.36 -12.31 17.51
N VAL A 245 -25.66 -12.55 17.49
CA VAL A 245 -26.33 -13.10 16.31
C VAL A 245 -26.98 -11.96 15.54
N GLY A 246 -26.56 -11.76 14.28
CA GLY A 246 -27.41 -11.13 13.28
C GLY A 246 -27.20 -9.65 12.97
N VAL A 247 -25.98 -9.25 12.59
CA VAL A 247 -25.84 -8.11 11.66
C VAL A 247 -24.97 -8.58 10.51
N LEU A 248 -25.56 -8.71 9.32
CA LEU A 248 -24.81 -8.88 8.08
C LEU A 248 -23.97 -7.62 7.90
N GLU A 249 -22.65 -7.73 8.03
CA GLU A 249 -21.75 -6.67 7.58
C GLU A 249 -21.81 -6.65 6.03
N ASP A 250 -21.83 -5.44 5.44
CA ASP A 250 -22.04 -5.21 4.01
C ASP A 250 -20.98 -5.94 3.14
N PHE A 251 -21.37 -6.34 1.94
CA PHE A 251 -20.48 -7.02 0.98
C PHE A 251 -19.31 -6.12 0.59
N SER A 252 -18.08 -6.60 0.74
CA SER A 252 -16.94 -6.00 0.04
C SER A 252 -16.73 -6.73 -1.29
N THR A 253 -16.62 -5.93 -2.36
CA THR A 253 -16.42 -6.40 -3.74
C THR A 253 -15.04 -5.99 -4.27
N ASP A 254 -14.06 -5.82 -3.39
CA ASP A 254 -12.72 -5.37 -3.75
C ASP A 254 -12.07 -6.35 -4.75
N PRO A 255 -11.75 -5.91 -5.99
CA PRO A 255 -11.11 -6.76 -6.97
C PRO A 255 -9.68 -7.07 -6.53
N GLN A 256 -9.33 -8.36 -6.46
CA GLN A 256 -7.95 -8.77 -6.20
C GLN A 256 -7.28 -9.24 -7.50
N PRO A 257 -6.06 -8.76 -7.79
CA PRO A 257 -5.27 -9.30 -8.88
C PRO A 257 -4.73 -10.67 -8.46
N VAL A 258 -5.16 -11.71 -9.16
CA VAL A 258 -4.57 -13.05 -9.07
C VAL A 258 -3.92 -13.37 -10.42
N VAL A 259 -2.70 -13.90 -10.40
CA VAL A 259 -1.98 -14.25 -11.63
C VAL A 259 -2.43 -15.63 -12.08
N SER A 260 -2.97 -15.74 -13.28
CA SER A 260 -3.28 -17.01 -13.95
C SER A 260 -2.67 -17.05 -15.35
N GLU A 261 -2.01 -18.14 -15.70
CA GLU A 261 -1.70 -18.49 -17.09
C GLU A 261 -2.80 -19.43 -17.63
N PRO A 262 -3.16 -19.48 -18.93
CA PRO A 262 -2.70 -18.75 -20.11
C PRO A 262 -3.78 -17.83 -20.74
N VAL A 263 -4.78 -17.37 -19.97
CA VAL A 263 -5.89 -16.54 -20.46
C VAL A 263 -5.86 -15.18 -19.77
N ASP A 264 -5.87 -14.08 -20.54
CA ASP A 264 -6.04 -12.70 -20.03
C ASP A 264 -7.36 -12.61 -19.26
N SER A 265 -7.27 -12.80 -17.95
CA SER A 265 -8.40 -12.98 -17.06
C SER A 265 -8.52 -11.79 -16.11
N LYS A 266 -9.76 -11.44 -15.75
CA LYS A 266 -10.07 -10.51 -14.67
C LYS A 266 -10.74 -11.28 -13.53
N PHE A 267 -10.29 -11.01 -12.31
CA PHE A 267 -10.81 -11.65 -11.11
C PHE A 267 -11.72 -10.71 -10.33
N PHE A 268 -12.80 -11.24 -9.80
CA PHE A 268 -13.67 -10.55 -8.85
C PHE A 268 -13.74 -11.38 -7.57
N ARG A 269 -13.32 -10.78 -6.45
CA ARG A 269 -13.42 -11.41 -5.14
C ARG A 269 -14.67 -10.87 -4.45
N VAL A 270 -15.54 -11.76 -4.02
CA VAL A 270 -16.71 -11.44 -3.19
C VAL A 270 -16.47 -12.10 -1.85
N HIS A 271 -16.29 -11.28 -0.81
CA HIS A 271 -16.11 -11.80 0.52
C HIS A 271 -17.07 -11.13 1.53
N GLN A 272 -17.54 -11.92 2.49
CA GLN A 272 -18.42 -11.48 3.56
C GLN A 272 -18.08 -12.21 4.85
N LEU A 273 -17.97 -11.45 5.94
CA LEU A 273 -17.78 -11.97 7.28
C LEU A 273 -19.13 -12.05 8.00
N LEU A 274 -19.37 -13.21 8.62
CA LEU A 274 -20.57 -13.51 9.39
C LEU A 274 -20.15 -13.69 10.86
N PRO A 275 -19.90 -12.61 11.62
CA PRO A 275 -19.47 -12.72 13.00
C PRO A 275 -20.61 -13.26 13.88
N ILE A 276 -20.33 -14.35 14.60
CA ILE A 276 -21.26 -15.03 15.53
C ILE A 276 -20.90 -14.68 16.98
N SER A 277 -19.62 -14.53 17.29
CA SER A 277 -19.18 -14.09 18.61
C SER A 277 -17.90 -13.27 18.55
N ASN A 278 -17.74 -12.39 19.53
CA ASN A 278 -16.49 -11.68 19.78
C ASN A 278 -15.88 -12.23 21.07
N PHE A 279 -14.57 -12.41 21.09
CA PHE A 279 -13.90 -12.95 22.27
C PHE A 279 -12.61 -12.20 22.59
N THR A 280 -12.26 -12.20 23.87
CA THR A 280 -10.94 -11.82 24.36
C THR A 280 -10.46 -12.88 25.36
N VAL A 281 -9.22 -13.31 25.20
CA VAL A 281 -8.52 -14.27 26.06
C VAL A 281 -7.83 -13.51 27.18
N LYS A 282 -7.62 -14.17 28.33
CA LYS A 282 -6.90 -13.60 29.47
C LYS A 282 -5.43 -13.31 29.16
N ASP A 283 -4.78 -12.60 30.06
CA ASP A 283 -3.35 -12.30 29.96
C ASP A 283 -2.51 -13.59 30.06
N PRO A 284 -1.33 -13.66 29.41
CA PRO A 284 -0.58 -14.92 29.22
C PRO A 284 -0.21 -15.67 30.50
N GLN A 285 -0.06 -14.96 31.63
CA GLN A 285 0.31 -15.55 32.92
C GLN A 285 -0.80 -16.41 33.53
N ASP A 286 -2.06 -16.13 33.18
CA ASP A 286 -3.24 -16.81 33.72
C ASP A 286 -3.81 -17.84 32.74
N LEU A 287 -3.08 -18.17 31.67
CA LEU A 287 -3.56 -19.09 30.64
C LEU A 287 -3.27 -20.54 30.99
N VAL A 288 -4.31 -21.34 30.77
CA VAL A 288 -4.28 -22.77 31.01
C VAL A 288 -4.04 -23.46 29.67
N HIS A 289 -2.82 -23.98 29.50
CA HIS A 289 -2.35 -24.63 28.27
C HIS A 289 -2.87 -26.06 28.12
N SER A 290 -2.94 -26.55 26.88
CA SER A 290 -3.32 -27.94 26.59
C SER A 290 -2.24 -28.93 27.05
N LEU A 291 -2.68 -30.09 27.54
CA LEU A 291 -1.76 -31.15 27.97
C LEU A 291 -0.81 -31.61 26.84
N PRO A 292 -1.29 -31.87 25.61
CA PRO A 292 -0.41 -32.25 24.50
C PRO A 292 0.64 -31.18 24.17
N PHE A 293 0.30 -29.90 24.26
CA PHE A 293 1.24 -28.81 24.01
C PHE A 293 2.33 -28.76 25.08
N LEU A 294 1.95 -28.82 26.36
CA LEU A 294 2.89 -28.83 27.48
C LEU A 294 3.82 -30.05 27.43
N GLN A 295 3.29 -31.24 27.16
CA GLN A 295 4.10 -32.46 27.02
C GLN A 295 5.16 -32.32 25.93
N PHE A 296 4.80 -31.76 24.78
CA PHE A 296 5.76 -31.52 23.70
C PHE A 296 6.79 -30.45 24.06
N LEU A 297 6.40 -29.36 24.71
CA LEU A 297 7.32 -28.31 25.16
C LEU A 297 8.35 -28.84 26.17
N HIS A 298 7.91 -29.60 27.16
CA HIS A 298 8.80 -30.17 28.18
C HIS A 298 9.66 -31.33 27.65
N ALA A 299 9.27 -31.94 26.53
CA ALA A 299 10.04 -33.00 25.88
C ALA A 299 11.18 -32.46 24.98
N LEU A 300 11.27 -31.14 24.77
CA LEU A 300 12.36 -30.54 24.00
C LEU A 300 13.71 -30.66 24.70
N PRO A 301 14.81 -30.83 23.94
CA PRO A 301 16.15 -30.78 24.50
C PRO A 301 16.47 -29.36 24.99
N LEU A 302 17.33 -29.27 26.01
CA LEU A 302 17.89 -28.00 26.49
C LEU A 302 18.85 -27.39 25.45
N ASP A 303 19.59 -28.24 24.74
CA ASP A 303 20.43 -27.84 23.63
C ASP A 303 19.59 -27.56 22.38
N TYR A 304 19.87 -26.44 21.71
CA TYR A 304 19.10 -26.03 20.55
C TYR A 304 19.20 -27.05 19.41
N ASN A 305 18.05 -27.62 19.02
CA ASN A 305 17.93 -28.53 17.88
C ASN A 305 16.84 -28.04 16.92
N TYR A 306 17.26 -27.51 15.77
CA TYR A 306 16.33 -26.93 14.79
C TYR A 306 15.21 -27.89 14.34
N ALA A 307 15.51 -29.17 14.12
CA ALA A 307 14.53 -30.14 13.62
C ALA A 307 13.40 -30.38 14.64
N LEU A 308 13.74 -30.50 15.93
CA LEU A 308 12.76 -30.71 17.00
C LEU A 308 11.96 -29.43 17.33
N TYR A 309 12.59 -28.26 17.28
CA TYR A 309 11.90 -26.99 17.50
C TYR A 309 10.95 -26.66 16.33
N ARG A 310 11.35 -26.95 15.09
CA ARG A 310 10.51 -26.76 13.91
C ARG A 310 9.22 -27.59 13.98
N GLU A 311 9.28 -28.79 14.53
CA GLU A 311 8.12 -29.68 14.69
C GLU A 311 7.00 -29.04 15.53
N ILE A 312 7.34 -28.22 16.53
CA ILE A 312 6.34 -27.50 17.33
C ILE A 312 5.57 -26.51 16.45
N PHE A 313 6.27 -25.75 15.61
CA PHE A 313 5.61 -24.80 14.71
C PHE A 313 4.76 -25.50 13.66
N GLN A 314 5.19 -26.66 13.17
CA GLN A 314 4.39 -27.46 12.24
C GLN A 314 3.14 -28.04 12.91
N ARG A 315 3.24 -28.47 14.17
CA ARG A 315 2.16 -29.18 14.87
C ARG A 315 1.18 -28.26 15.58
N PHE A 316 1.66 -27.20 16.20
CA PHE A 316 0.87 -26.27 17.03
C PHE A 316 0.79 -24.87 16.42
N GLY A 317 1.56 -24.57 15.38
CA GLY A 317 1.57 -23.25 14.76
C GLY A 317 2.53 -22.29 15.46
N THR A 318 2.41 -21.03 15.07
CA THR A 318 3.33 -19.95 15.48
C THR A 318 2.68 -18.95 16.43
N HIS A 319 1.36 -18.85 16.38
CA HIS A 319 0.58 -17.87 17.14
C HIS A 319 -0.59 -18.56 17.86
N TYR A 320 -1.17 -17.90 18.85
CA TYR A 320 -2.46 -18.26 19.44
C TYR A 320 -3.41 -17.07 19.36
N TYR A 321 -4.70 -17.31 19.53
CA TYR A 321 -5.71 -16.25 19.44
C TYR A 321 -5.87 -15.50 20.77
N SER A 322 -5.53 -14.21 20.80
CA SER A 322 -5.67 -13.35 21.98
C SER A 322 -7.00 -12.60 22.03
N SER A 323 -7.50 -12.13 20.88
CA SER A 323 -8.84 -11.57 20.72
C SER A 323 -9.30 -11.73 19.29
N GLY A 324 -10.61 -11.79 19.04
CA GLY A 324 -11.09 -12.02 17.68
C GLY A 324 -12.58 -12.06 17.53
N LYS A 325 -13.01 -12.25 16.28
CA LYS A 325 -14.39 -12.61 15.93
C LYS A 325 -14.42 -14.07 15.46
N LEU A 326 -15.36 -14.85 15.99
CA LEU A 326 -15.65 -16.21 15.56
C LEU A 326 -16.92 -16.19 14.73
N GLY A 327 -16.90 -16.84 13.57
CA GLY A 327 -17.98 -16.73 12.61
C GLY A 327 -17.76 -17.53 11.34
N GLY A 328 -18.58 -17.22 10.35
CA GLY A 328 -18.40 -17.71 8.97
C GLY A 328 -17.62 -16.71 8.14
N HIS A 329 -16.84 -17.21 7.18
CA HIS A 329 -16.25 -16.41 6.12
C HIS A 329 -16.76 -16.95 4.79
N TYR A 330 -17.51 -16.13 4.06
CA TYR A 330 -17.87 -16.38 2.68
C TYR A 330 -16.81 -15.71 1.81
N ASP A 331 -16.16 -16.47 0.94
CA ASP A 331 -15.09 -15.95 0.09
C ASP A 331 -15.12 -16.70 -1.23
N LEU A 332 -15.46 -15.97 -2.28
CA LEU A 332 -15.53 -16.48 -3.64
C LEU A 332 -14.64 -15.65 -4.54
N LEU A 333 -13.87 -16.34 -5.37
CA LEU A 333 -13.06 -15.73 -6.41
C LEU A 333 -13.62 -16.18 -7.77
N TYR A 334 -14.15 -15.24 -8.52
CA TYR A 334 -14.62 -15.45 -9.88
C TYR A 334 -13.53 -15.09 -10.88
N GLN A 335 -13.30 -15.96 -11.86
CA GLN A 335 -12.41 -15.71 -12.99
C GLN A 335 -13.25 -15.52 -14.25
N TYR A 336 -13.02 -14.41 -14.96
CA TYR A 336 -13.65 -14.14 -16.25
C TYR A 336 -12.60 -13.80 -17.31
N SER A 337 -12.82 -14.20 -18.56
CA SER A 337 -11.99 -13.75 -19.68
C SER A 337 -12.21 -12.25 -19.92
N ARG A 338 -11.13 -11.50 -20.15
CA ARG A 338 -11.21 -10.07 -20.46
C ARG A 338 -11.92 -9.81 -21.81
N GLU A 339 -11.91 -10.78 -22.72
CA GLU A 339 -12.64 -10.72 -24.00
C GLU A 339 -14.16 -10.79 -23.80
N GLU A 340 -14.64 -11.68 -22.92
CA GLU A 340 -16.07 -11.83 -22.59
C GLU A 340 -16.64 -10.59 -21.88
N ILE A 341 -15.84 -9.97 -21.00
CA ILE A 341 -16.21 -8.71 -20.34
C ILE A 341 -16.32 -7.57 -21.37
N ARG A 342 -15.40 -7.53 -22.35
CA ARG A 342 -15.45 -6.52 -23.43
C ARG A 342 -16.64 -6.71 -24.36
N SER A 343 -16.96 -7.96 -24.73
CA SER A 343 -18.09 -8.26 -25.62
C SER A 343 -19.45 -8.06 -24.97
N SER A 344 -19.54 -8.18 -23.64
CA SER A 344 -20.80 -8.04 -22.90
C SER A 344 -21.19 -6.60 -22.58
N GLY A 345 -20.33 -5.61 -22.84
CA GLY A 345 -20.67 -4.18 -22.74
C GLY A 345 -20.90 -3.67 -21.32
N TYR A 346 -20.58 -4.44 -20.28
CA TYR A 346 -20.77 -4.03 -18.89
C TYR A 346 -19.66 -3.10 -18.42
N THR A 347 -20.03 -1.87 -18.06
CA THR A 347 -19.19 -0.95 -17.29
C THR A 347 -19.11 -1.41 -15.84
N SER A 348 -17.92 -1.32 -15.25
CA SER A 348 -17.52 -1.76 -13.91
C SER A 348 -18.29 -1.13 -12.74
N HIS A 349 -19.59 -1.37 -12.64
CA HIS A 349 -20.38 -1.08 -11.46
C HIS A 349 -20.70 -2.40 -10.75
N PRO A 350 -20.29 -2.57 -9.47
CA PRO A 350 -20.45 -3.83 -8.73
C PRO A 350 -21.91 -4.22 -8.44
N ASP A 351 -22.87 -3.29 -8.59
CA ASP A 351 -24.25 -3.50 -8.14
C ASP A 351 -25.11 -4.37 -9.07
N LEU A 352 -24.74 -4.53 -10.35
CA LEU A 352 -25.59 -5.19 -11.36
C LEU A 352 -25.21 -6.65 -11.65
N ILE A 353 -24.04 -7.12 -11.21
CA ILE A 353 -23.61 -8.52 -11.43
C ILE A 353 -24.30 -9.49 -10.46
N LEU A 354 -24.82 -8.99 -9.33
CA LEU A 354 -25.41 -9.80 -8.26
C LEU A 354 -26.75 -10.47 -8.61
N MET A 355 -27.47 -10.05 -9.66
CA MET A 355 -28.84 -10.52 -9.89
C MET A 355 -28.97 -11.91 -10.53
N VAL A 356 -27.89 -12.55 -11.02
CA VAL A 356 -28.04 -13.76 -11.86
C VAL A 356 -27.48 -15.05 -11.25
N LEU A 357 -26.67 -15.05 -10.19
CA LEU A 357 -26.02 -16.28 -9.72
C LEU A 357 -26.08 -16.47 -8.20
N ILE A 358 -27.28 -16.73 -7.70
CA ILE A 358 -27.47 -17.45 -6.43
C ILE A 358 -27.68 -18.91 -6.80
N TYR A 359 -26.69 -19.78 -6.60
CA TYR A 359 -26.87 -21.15 -6.08
C TYR A 359 -25.51 -21.85 -5.84
N ILE A 360 -25.37 -22.41 -4.63
CA ILE A 360 -24.42 -23.45 -4.15
C ILE A 360 -23.10 -23.00 -3.46
N SER A 361 -23.22 -22.90 -2.12
CA SER A 361 -22.46 -23.55 -1.03
C SER A 361 -20.98 -23.97 -1.22
N ARG A 362 -20.11 -23.37 -0.39
CA ARG A 362 -19.33 -24.07 0.66
C ARG A 362 -18.83 -23.04 1.69
N SER A 363 -19.30 -23.13 2.94
CA SER A 363 -18.80 -22.32 4.06
C SER A 363 -17.61 -23.01 4.72
N LYS A 364 -16.47 -22.32 4.81
CA LYS A 364 -15.41 -22.67 5.77
C LYS A 364 -15.44 -21.65 6.91
N MET A 365 -15.49 -22.16 8.14
CA MET A 365 -15.40 -21.34 9.35
C MET A 365 -13.96 -20.82 9.46
N ARG A 366 -13.77 -19.50 9.48
CA ARG A 366 -12.44 -18.85 9.59
C ARG A 366 -12.49 -17.82 10.72
N VAL A 367 -11.43 -17.77 11.53
CA VAL A 367 -11.28 -16.85 12.66
C VAL A 367 -10.38 -15.70 12.21
N GLU A 368 -10.83 -14.46 12.35
CA GLU A 368 -10.01 -13.26 12.08
C GLU A 368 -9.54 -12.60 13.38
N VAL A 369 -8.22 -12.34 13.48
CA VAL A 369 -7.54 -11.81 14.68
C VAL A 369 -6.45 -10.79 14.32
N TYR A 370 -6.32 -9.75 15.16
CA TYR A 370 -5.23 -8.77 15.15
C TYR A 370 -3.96 -9.36 15.80
N LYS A 371 -2.84 -9.31 15.07
CA LYS A 371 -1.56 -9.98 15.41
C LYS A 371 -0.62 -9.06 16.20
N SER A 372 0.18 -9.61 17.12
CA SER A 372 1.28 -8.91 17.79
C SER A 372 2.55 -8.88 16.91
N SER A 373 3.43 -7.88 17.12
CA SER A 373 4.48 -7.48 16.16
C SER A 373 5.94 -7.66 16.63
N ALA A 374 6.21 -8.42 17.69
CA ALA A 374 7.58 -8.64 18.21
C ALA A 374 7.78 -10.04 18.81
N SER A 375 9.01 -10.57 18.75
CA SER A 375 9.42 -11.87 19.29
C SER A 375 10.59 -11.73 20.28
N VAL A 376 10.56 -12.48 21.38
CA VAL A 376 11.64 -12.61 22.36
C VAL A 376 12.16 -14.06 22.30
N PHE A 377 13.48 -14.27 22.28
CA PHE A 377 14.13 -15.58 22.24
C PHE A 377 14.90 -15.85 23.55
N GLY A 378 14.77 -17.06 24.12
CA GLY A 378 15.73 -17.65 25.07
C GLY A 378 15.41 -17.55 26.59
N PRO A 379 15.89 -18.51 27.43
CA PRO A 379 15.81 -18.46 28.89
C PRO A 379 17.06 -17.78 29.50
N THR A 380 16.90 -16.89 30.49
CA THR A 380 18.02 -16.17 31.14
C THR A 380 17.96 -16.12 32.67
N HIS A 381 19.13 -15.87 33.26
CA HIS A 381 19.34 -15.76 34.70
C HIS A 381 19.04 -14.34 35.23
N PHE A 382 18.79 -14.24 36.54
CA PHE A 382 18.50 -13.00 37.26
C PHE A 382 19.59 -11.94 37.03
N GLY A 383 19.19 -10.76 36.54
CA GLY A 383 20.08 -9.63 36.29
C GLY A 383 20.70 -9.54 34.89
N GLU A 384 20.42 -10.51 33.99
CA GLU A 384 20.87 -10.44 32.59
C GLU A 384 19.96 -9.55 31.73
N ASP A 385 20.59 -8.84 30.79
CA ASP A 385 19.94 -7.98 29.80
C ASP A 385 19.75 -8.76 28.49
N GLU A 386 18.50 -8.86 28.03
CA GLU A 386 18.15 -9.51 26.76
C GLU A 386 17.74 -8.50 25.69
N GLU A 387 18.19 -8.74 24.45
CA GLU A 387 17.95 -7.87 23.31
C GLU A 387 16.71 -8.33 22.53
N PHE A 388 15.69 -7.48 22.43
CA PHE A 388 14.58 -7.75 21.52
C PHE A 388 14.84 -7.12 20.15
N GLN A 389 14.68 -7.91 19.08
CA GLN A 389 14.89 -7.47 17.70
C GLN A 389 13.56 -7.29 16.96
N CYS A 390 13.53 -6.31 16.07
CA CYS A 390 12.37 -6.05 15.22
C CYS A 390 12.40 -6.93 13.96
N PHE A 391 11.24 -7.43 13.55
CA PHE A 391 11.09 -8.17 12.30
C PHE A 391 11.53 -7.35 11.08
N THR A 392 11.91 -8.03 10.00
CA THR A 392 12.28 -7.42 8.72
C THR A 392 11.20 -6.43 8.25
N GLY A 393 11.58 -5.15 8.10
CA GLY A 393 10.68 -4.05 7.72
C GLY A 393 10.31 -3.09 8.87
N PHE A 394 10.75 -3.37 10.10
CA PHE A 394 10.58 -2.51 11.28
C PHE A 394 11.95 -2.09 11.83
N GLU A 395 12.10 -0.82 12.21
CA GLU A 395 13.30 -0.29 12.88
C GLU A 395 13.02 -0.13 14.38
N LEU A 396 14.01 -0.49 15.20
CA LEU A 396 13.91 -0.34 16.64
C LEU A 396 14.13 1.12 17.05
N GLU A 397 13.19 1.70 17.80
CA GLU A 397 13.27 3.05 18.34
C GLU A 397 13.21 3.01 19.87
N GLY A 398 14.30 3.40 20.52
CA GLY A 398 14.46 3.39 21.97
C GLY A 398 15.43 2.31 22.44
N PHE A 399 15.38 1.93 23.71
CA PHE A 399 16.34 0.99 24.32
C PHE A 399 15.93 -0.47 24.04
N GLN A 400 16.78 -1.24 23.36
CA GLN A 400 16.51 -2.62 22.91
C GLN A 400 16.71 -3.71 23.97
N PHE A 401 17.19 -3.34 25.15
CA PHE A 401 17.47 -4.29 26.22
C PHE A 401 16.36 -4.28 27.25
N ILE A 402 15.90 -5.47 27.63
CA ILE A 402 15.02 -5.72 28.77
C ILE A 402 15.79 -6.54 29.81
N ASN A 403 15.66 -6.17 31.07
CA ASN A 403 16.34 -6.85 32.18
C ASN A 403 15.36 -7.79 32.90
N CYS A 404 15.85 -8.98 33.26
CA CYS A 404 15.09 -9.92 34.08
C CYS A 404 15.14 -9.51 35.57
N GLN A 405 14.02 -8.98 36.08
CA GLN A 405 13.89 -8.45 37.44
C GLN A 405 13.84 -9.58 38.51
N PRO A 406 14.09 -9.26 39.79
CA PRO A 406 14.13 -10.27 40.86
C PRO A 406 12.80 -10.98 41.11
N ASP A 407 11.70 -10.40 40.63
CA ASP A 407 10.35 -10.95 40.70
C ASP A 407 10.01 -11.90 39.53
N GLY A 408 10.97 -12.15 38.63
CA GLY A 408 10.80 -12.99 37.45
C GLY A 408 10.05 -12.31 36.31
N THR A 409 9.85 -10.99 36.36
CA THR A 409 9.25 -10.21 35.28
C THR A 409 10.31 -9.46 34.47
N TRP A 410 10.02 -9.19 33.20
CA TRP A 410 10.88 -8.33 32.39
C TRP A 410 10.65 -6.86 32.75
N SER A 411 11.73 -6.08 32.81
CA SER A 411 11.64 -4.62 32.89
C SER A 411 10.82 -4.08 31.72
N GLN A 412 10.01 -3.05 31.93
CA GLN A 412 9.22 -2.44 30.85
C GLN A 412 10.12 -2.06 29.66
N PRO A 413 9.81 -2.53 28.43
CA PRO A 413 10.62 -2.24 27.26
C PRO A 413 10.61 -0.74 26.98
N ARG A 414 11.79 -0.13 26.95
CA ARG A 414 11.99 1.29 26.62
C ARG A 414 12.18 1.53 25.12
N GLY A 415 12.22 0.47 24.32
CA GLY A 415 12.25 0.51 22.87
C GLY A 415 10.97 -0.07 22.26
N ARG A 416 10.65 0.38 21.05
CA ARG A 416 9.48 -0.04 20.28
C ARG A 416 9.89 -0.28 18.83
N CYS A 417 9.32 -1.32 18.22
CA CYS A 417 9.50 -1.59 16.79
C CYS A 417 8.55 -0.70 15.99
N ILE A 418 9.11 0.34 15.37
CA ILE A 418 8.35 1.24 14.52
C ILE A 418 8.74 1.03 13.07
N LYS A 419 7.74 0.96 12.21
CA LYS A 419 7.97 0.95 10.77
C LYS A 419 8.50 2.35 10.41
N ARG A 420 9.68 2.43 9.79
CA ARG A 420 10.31 3.68 9.31
C ARG A 420 10.48 3.70 7.79
N PHE A 421 9.78 2.81 7.10
CA PHE A 421 9.86 2.65 5.65
C PHE A 421 8.47 2.67 5.02
N CYS A 422 8.34 3.38 3.91
CA CYS A 422 7.21 3.27 3.00
C CYS A 422 7.46 2.11 2.04
N VAL A 423 6.42 1.32 1.77
CA VAL A 423 6.44 0.27 0.74
C VAL A 423 6.46 0.96 -0.63
N ALA A 424 7.20 0.37 -1.59
CA ALA A 424 7.24 0.86 -2.95
C ALA A 424 5.83 0.98 -3.57
N PRO A 425 5.51 2.09 -4.25
CA PRO A 425 4.26 2.23 -4.98
C PRO A 425 4.14 1.20 -6.11
N GLU A 426 2.93 0.71 -6.40
CA GLU A 426 2.70 -0.08 -7.60
C GLU A 426 2.88 0.79 -8.86
N ALA A 427 3.76 0.38 -9.77
CA ALA A 427 3.99 1.04 -11.05
C ALA A 427 3.36 0.21 -12.20
N PRO A 428 2.62 0.84 -13.13
CA PRO A 428 2.09 0.19 -14.34
C PRO A 428 3.21 -0.41 -15.22
N GLU A 429 2.91 -1.40 -16.07
CA GLU A 429 3.90 -2.09 -16.94
C GLU A 429 4.80 -1.16 -17.80
N ASN A 430 4.31 0.03 -18.16
CA ASN A 430 5.05 1.00 -18.98
C ASN A 430 5.76 2.09 -18.15
N MET A 431 5.78 1.97 -16.82
CA MET A 431 6.46 2.86 -15.89
C MET A 431 7.38 2.09 -14.95
N VAL A 432 8.51 2.71 -14.62
CA VAL A 432 9.47 2.20 -13.65
C VAL A 432 9.66 3.21 -12.52
N LEU A 433 9.80 2.72 -11.29
CA LEU A 433 10.15 3.55 -10.16
C LEU A 433 11.61 4.02 -10.30
N TYR A 434 11.85 5.29 -9.97
CA TYR A 434 13.19 5.87 -9.94
C TYR A 434 13.41 6.65 -8.63
N PRO A 435 14.41 6.28 -7.82
CA PRO A 435 15.25 5.08 -7.93
C PRO A 435 14.46 3.80 -7.58
N SER A 436 14.57 2.73 -8.37
CA SER A 436 13.86 1.46 -8.11
C SER A 436 14.37 0.78 -6.84
N ARG A 437 13.49 0.63 -5.84
CA ARG A 437 13.73 -0.04 -4.56
C ARG A 437 12.42 -0.68 -4.07
N GLU A 438 12.53 -1.75 -3.29
CA GLU A 438 11.38 -2.42 -2.65
C GLU A 438 10.83 -1.62 -1.44
N THR A 439 11.68 -0.84 -0.76
CA THR A 439 11.31 -0.02 0.41
C THR A 439 12.07 1.31 0.44
N TYR A 440 11.46 2.36 1.00
CA TYR A 440 12.02 3.72 1.08
C TYR A 440 11.96 4.26 2.51
N ARG A 441 13.09 4.77 3.05
CA ARG A 441 13.13 5.37 4.40
C ARG A 441 12.35 6.68 4.45
N VAL A 442 11.84 7.05 5.63
CA VAL A 442 11.28 8.39 5.88
C VAL A 442 12.28 9.47 5.42
N GLY A 443 11.80 10.40 4.59
CA GLY A 443 12.60 11.44 3.94
C GLY A 443 13.14 11.09 2.55
N GLN A 444 13.18 9.81 2.17
CA GLN A 444 13.51 9.38 0.81
C GLN A 444 12.33 9.61 -0.14
N SER A 445 12.66 9.85 -1.40
CA SER A 445 11.67 10.14 -2.43
C SER A 445 11.77 9.16 -3.60
N VAL A 446 10.61 8.85 -4.18
CA VAL A 446 10.46 8.03 -5.39
C VAL A 446 9.70 8.80 -6.45
N GLY A 447 10.13 8.70 -7.69
CA GLY A 447 9.40 9.19 -8.86
C GLY A 447 9.02 8.04 -9.79
N PHE A 448 8.05 8.27 -10.65
CA PHE A 448 7.78 7.38 -11.79
C PHE A 448 8.57 7.86 -13.00
N ASN A 449 9.02 6.93 -13.83
CA ASN A 449 9.64 7.23 -15.12
C ASN A 449 9.02 6.32 -16.18
N CYS A 450 8.79 6.83 -17.39
CA CYS A 450 8.23 6.02 -18.48
C CYS A 450 9.34 5.19 -19.15
N ASN A 451 8.99 3.97 -19.59
CA ASN A 451 9.93 3.10 -20.33
C ASN A 451 10.11 3.57 -21.80
N GLU A 452 9.08 4.21 -22.37
CA GLU A 452 9.14 4.77 -23.73
C GLU A 452 9.77 6.18 -23.75
N THR A 453 10.70 6.41 -24.68
CA THR A 453 11.33 7.71 -24.89
C THR A 453 10.33 8.74 -25.42
N GLY A 454 10.13 9.85 -24.68
CA GLY A 454 9.25 10.95 -25.09
C GLY A 454 7.88 11.01 -24.40
N LEU A 455 7.58 10.09 -23.48
CA LEU A 455 6.43 10.16 -22.58
C LEU A 455 6.87 10.65 -21.19
N MET A 456 6.04 11.46 -20.53
CA MET A 456 6.21 11.78 -19.11
C MET A 456 5.01 11.29 -18.28
N PRO A 457 5.25 10.80 -17.05
CA PRO A 457 4.16 10.37 -16.16
C PRO A 457 3.38 11.59 -15.63
N MET A 458 2.05 11.47 -15.58
CA MET A 458 1.19 12.38 -14.84
C MET A 458 0.64 11.70 -13.58
N PRO A 459 0.78 12.32 -12.39
CA PRO A 459 1.40 13.62 -12.10
C PRO A 459 2.93 13.56 -12.13
N ARG A 460 3.55 14.69 -12.51
CA ARG A 460 5.00 14.86 -12.44
C ARG A 460 5.39 15.21 -11.01
N GLY A 461 6.21 14.39 -10.36
CA GLY A 461 6.65 14.68 -9.01
C GLY A 461 7.47 13.56 -8.39
N LEU A 462 8.18 13.93 -7.33
CA LEU A 462 8.79 12.98 -6.41
C LEU A 462 7.89 12.87 -5.18
N TYR A 463 7.49 11.64 -4.87
CA TYR A 463 6.72 11.29 -3.69
C TYR A 463 7.70 11.06 -2.55
N ARG A 464 7.62 11.85 -1.48
CA ARG A 464 8.49 11.68 -0.31
C ARG A 464 7.79 10.79 0.71
N CYS A 465 8.50 9.80 1.23
CA CYS A 465 8.02 9.01 2.35
C CYS A 465 8.00 9.89 3.60
N SER A 466 6.82 10.18 4.15
CA SER A 466 6.67 11.05 5.32
C SER A 466 6.84 10.29 6.63
N SER A 467 7.00 11.02 7.74
CA SER A 467 7.14 10.41 9.07
C SER A 467 5.89 9.64 9.53
N LYS A 468 4.77 9.77 8.81
CA LYS A 468 3.53 8.99 9.02
C LYS A 468 3.48 7.70 8.19
N LEU A 469 4.55 7.36 7.48
CA LEU A 469 4.65 6.18 6.60
C LEU A 469 3.71 6.20 5.40
N THR A 470 3.33 7.40 4.99
CA THR A 470 2.52 7.67 3.81
C THR A 470 3.34 8.49 2.82
N TRP A 471 3.02 8.33 1.55
CA TRP A 471 3.61 9.13 0.48
C TRP A 471 3.01 10.54 0.52
N GLU A 472 3.88 11.55 0.48
CA GLU A 472 3.51 12.96 0.42
C GLU A 472 4.10 13.59 -0.86
N PRO A 473 3.26 14.11 -1.77
CA PRO A 473 1.78 14.08 -1.77
C PRO A 473 1.20 12.65 -1.85
N PRO A 474 -0.07 12.40 -1.47
CA PRO A 474 -0.68 11.07 -1.60
C PRO A 474 -0.68 10.59 -3.05
N LEU A 475 -0.42 9.29 -3.25
CA LEU A 475 -0.38 8.69 -4.59
C LEU A 475 -1.79 8.73 -5.21
N PRO A 476 -1.92 9.18 -6.47
CA PRO A 476 -3.20 9.20 -7.18
C PRO A 476 -3.65 7.80 -7.60
N SER A 477 -4.97 7.58 -7.65
CA SER A 477 -5.60 6.31 -8.00
C SER A 477 -5.53 5.95 -9.50
N LEU A 478 -5.16 6.91 -10.36
CA LEU A 478 -4.94 6.71 -11.80
C LEU A 478 -3.62 7.38 -12.20
N LEU A 479 -2.64 6.59 -12.65
CA LEU A 479 -1.41 7.07 -13.29
C LEU A 479 -1.64 7.11 -14.81
N GLN A 480 -1.53 8.29 -15.42
CA GLN A 480 -1.76 8.50 -16.86
C GLN A 480 -0.45 8.81 -17.60
N PHE A 481 -0.43 8.50 -18.90
CA PHE A 481 0.63 8.91 -19.82
C PHE A 481 0.18 10.17 -20.56
N ASP A 482 1.08 11.13 -20.68
CA ASP A 482 0.90 12.21 -21.65
C ASP A 482 1.97 12.07 -22.74
N LYS A 483 1.51 11.96 -23.99
CA LYS A 483 2.39 12.07 -25.16
C LYS A 483 2.76 13.55 -25.27
N LEU A 484 3.93 13.87 -25.83
CA LEU A 484 4.28 15.26 -26.11
C LEU A 484 3.35 15.81 -27.22
N LEU A 485 2.09 16.06 -26.87
CA LEU A 485 1.15 16.86 -27.65
C LEU A 485 1.39 18.31 -27.26
N SER A 486 1.75 19.07 -28.27
CA SER A 486 1.69 20.52 -28.29
C SER A 486 0.31 21.02 -27.83
N GLY A 487 0.22 21.49 -26.58
CA GLY A 487 -0.86 22.36 -26.09
C GLY A 487 -1.61 21.85 -24.86
N CYS A 488 -1.51 22.57 -23.74
CA CYS A 488 -2.37 22.34 -22.58
C CYS A 488 -3.83 22.67 -22.93
N VAL A 489 -4.78 21.78 -22.60
CA VAL A 489 -6.22 22.03 -22.73
C VAL A 489 -6.83 22.26 -21.35
N CYS A 490 -7.83 23.15 -21.28
CA CYS A 490 -8.54 23.49 -20.05
C CYS A 490 -9.43 22.35 -19.54
N ILE A 491 -9.43 22.13 -18.23
CA ILE A 491 -10.32 21.18 -17.53
C ILE A 491 -11.80 21.58 -17.74
N GLU A 492 -12.69 20.60 -17.90
CA GLU A 492 -14.13 20.83 -18.04
C GLU A 492 -14.76 21.35 -16.72
N ARG A 493 -15.70 22.28 -16.84
CA ARG A 493 -16.30 22.98 -15.69
C ARG A 493 -17.08 22.06 -14.75
N GLU A 494 -17.70 21.01 -15.30
CA GLU A 494 -18.57 20.09 -14.56
C GLU A 494 -17.79 19.16 -13.63
N SER A 495 -16.54 18.85 -13.96
CA SER A 495 -15.67 18.01 -13.15
C SER A 495 -15.30 18.64 -11.79
N CYS A 496 -15.48 19.95 -11.63
CA CYS A 496 -15.15 20.69 -10.41
C CYS A 496 -16.34 20.86 -9.43
N LEU A 497 -17.53 20.36 -9.76
CA LEU A 497 -18.77 20.58 -8.99
C LEU A 497 -18.81 19.85 -7.64
N SER A 498 -18.02 18.80 -7.46
CA SER A 498 -17.96 18.02 -6.22
C SER A 498 -17.15 18.67 -5.09
N GLN A 499 -16.47 19.79 -5.36
CA GLN A 499 -15.57 20.43 -4.40
C GLN A 499 -16.24 21.57 -3.63
N SER A 500 -15.93 21.67 -2.34
CA SER A 500 -16.43 22.74 -1.46
C SER A 500 -15.91 24.12 -1.88
N ALA A 501 -16.78 25.14 -1.83
CA ALA A 501 -16.39 26.53 -2.10
C ALA A 501 -15.42 27.06 -1.05
N SER A 502 -14.23 27.46 -1.47
CA SER A 502 -13.13 27.91 -0.60
C SER A 502 -12.56 29.27 -1.00
N LEU A 503 -13.04 29.89 -2.08
CA LEU A 503 -12.58 31.18 -2.58
C LEU A 503 -13.74 32.14 -2.79
N CYS A 504 -13.51 33.40 -2.50
CA CYS A 504 -14.39 34.51 -2.83
C CYS A 504 -13.83 35.27 -4.03
N VAL A 505 -14.61 35.32 -5.12
CA VAL A 505 -14.17 35.89 -6.40
C VAL A 505 -15.19 36.88 -6.94
N LEU A 506 -14.73 37.97 -7.57
CA LEU A 506 -15.58 38.89 -8.30
C LEU A 506 -15.85 38.32 -9.68
N ASN A 507 -17.12 38.09 -10.01
CA ASN A 507 -17.54 37.83 -11.38
C ASN A 507 -17.97 39.15 -12.02
N VAL A 508 -17.18 39.65 -12.98
CA VAL A 508 -17.42 40.95 -13.60
C VAL A 508 -18.75 40.99 -14.37
N ASN A 509 -19.15 39.87 -14.98
CA ASN A 509 -20.40 39.78 -15.73
C ASN A 509 -21.64 39.89 -14.83
N LEU A 510 -21.53 39.40 -13.59
CA LEU A 510 -22.62 39.46 -12.60
C LEU A 510 -22.52 40.70 -11.68
N GLY A 511 -21.36 41.39 -11.66
CA GLY A 511 -21.12 42.55 -10.81
C GLY A 511 -21.07 42.26 -9.31
N VAL A 512 -21.09 40.98 -8.91
CA VAL A 512 -21.16 40.51 -7.51
C VAL A 512 -20.04 39.54 -7.17
N ALA A 513 -19.75 39.42 -5.87
CA ALA A 513 -18.82 38.42 -5.36
C ALA A 513 -19.52 37.06 -5.22
N VAL A 514 -18.90 36.00 -5.74
CA VAL A 514 -19.43 34.63 -5.76
C VAL A 514 -18.43 33.71 -5.07
N SER A 515 -18.93 32.77 -4.25
CA SER A 515 -18.11 31.73 -3.64
C SER A 515 -17.93 30.56 -4.60
N MET A 516 -16.68 30.17 -4.88
CA MET A 516 -16.34 29.07 -5.79
C MET A 516 -15.24 28.18 -5.19
N SER A 517 -15.11 26.95 -5.70
CA SER A 517 -13.98 26.09 -5.37
C SER A 517 -12.71 26.52 -6.13
N LEU A 518 -11.55 26.13 -5.64
CA LEU A 518 -10.26 26.38 -6.29
C LEU A 518 -10.22 25.80 -7.73
N CYS A 519 -10.77 24.60 -7.93
CA CYS A 519 -10.90 23.96 -9.23
C CYS A 519 -11.76 24.78 -10.18
N SER A 520 -12.96 25.19 -9.75
CA SER A 520 -13.87 25.97 -10.60
C SER A 520 -13.30 27.34 -10.97
N PHE A 521 -12.52 27.96 -10.08
CA PHE A 521 -11.84 29.23 -10.36
C PHE A 521 -10.78 29.10 -11.47
N HIS A 522 -9.90 28.10 -11.39
CA HIS A 522 -8.87 27.88 -12.41
C HIS A 522 -9.44 27.37 -13.74
N ALA A 523 -10.44 26.48 -13.69
CA ALA A 523 -11.15 26.05 -14.89
C ALA A 523 -11.81 27.25 -15.60
N GLY A 524 -12.52 28.10 -14.85
CA GLY A 524 -13.13 29.30 -15.40
C GLY A 524 -12.13 30.27 -16.04
N ARG A 525 -11.00 30.55 -15.36
CA ARG A 525 -9.93 31.39 -15.92
C ARG A 525 -9.32 30.81 -17.19
N CYS A 526 -9.17 29.49 -17.27
CA CYS A 526 -8.65 28.82 -18.45
C CYS A 526 -9.62 28.95 -19.63
N HIS A 527 -10.94 28.85 -19.38
CA HIS A 527 -12.00 29.10 -20.36
C HIS A 527 -12.26 30.58 -20.67
N GLY A 528 -11.49 31.50 -20.06
CA GLY A 528 -11.57 32.94 -20.34
C GLY A 528 -12.64 33.71 -19.54
N ASP A 529 -13.16 33.13 -18.46
CA ASP A 529 -14.15 33.83 -17.62
C ASP A 529 -13.51 35.04 -16.88
N PRO A 530 -14.18 36.21 -16.84
CA PRO A 530 -13.64 37.42 -16.21
C PRO A 530 -13.78 37.37 -14.68
N LEU A 531 -13.00 36.49 -14.06
CA LEU A 531 -12.98 36.21 -12.63
C LEU A 531 -11.77 36.86 -11.96
N PHE A 532 -12.01 37.65 -10.91
CA PHE A 532 -10.95 38.32 -10.14
C PHE A 532 -10.96 37.85 -8.69
N TYR A 533 -9.78 37.51 -8.17
CA TYR A 533 -9.62 37.07 -6.79
C TYR A 533 -9.90 38.19 -5.79
N ILE A 534 -10.65 37.91 -4.71
CA ILE A 534 -10.90 38.84 -3.60
C ILE A 534 -10.23 38.33 -2.31
N SER A 535 -10.59 37.12 -1.87
CA SER A 535 -10.06 36.54 -0.63
C SER A 535 -10.30 35.02 -0.57
N GLU A 536 -9.52 34.32 0.26
CA GLU A 536 -9.80 32.95 0.70
C GLU A 536 -11.04 32.92 1.61
N GLY A 537 -11.89 31.89 1.48
CA GLY A 537 -13.13 31.71 2.22
C GLY A 537 -14.42 32.04 1.44
N VAL A 538 -15.58 31.87 2.09
CA VAL A 538 -16.92 32.10 1.49
C VAL A 538 -17.30 33.58 1.56
N CYS A 539 -17.98 34.11 0.53
CA CYS A 539 -18.36 35.54 0.40
C CYS A 539 -19.48 36.03 1.34
N ASN A 540 -19.53 35.60 2.60
CA ASN A 540 -20.66 35.90 3.50
C ASN A 540 -20.69 37.35 4.01
N SER A 541 -19.54 38.04 4.04
CA SER A 541 -19.44 39.46 4.41
C SER A 541 -18.18 40.09 3.78
N VAL A 542 -18.23 40.38 2.48
CA VAL A 542 -17.11 41.05 1.81
C VAL A 542 -17.06 42.50 2.25
N GLU A 543 -15.94 42.89 2.85
CA GLU A 543 -15.66 44.27 3.23
C GLU A 543 -15.77 45.21 2.00
N PRO A 544 -16.55 46.31 2.04
CA PRO A 544 -16.80 47.16 0.87
C PRO A 544 -15.52 47.63 0.19
N ALA A 545 -14.47 47.92 0.97
CA ALA A 545 -13.17 48.34 0.45
C ALA A 545 -12.48 47.26 -0.43
N LYS A 546 -12.61 45.97 -0.08
CA LYS A 546 -12.04 44.87 -0.86
C LYS A 546 -12.80 44.63 -2.16
N LEU A 547 -14.12 44.80 -2.12
CA LEU A 547 -14.97 44.70 -3.30
C LEU A 547 -14.71 45.85 -4.29
N GLU A 548 -14.62 47.09 -3.79
CA GLU A 548 -14.30 48.25 -4.63
C GLU A 548 -12.88 48.16 -5.21
N ARG A 549 -11.92 47.65 -4.44
CA ARG A 549 -10.57 47.35 -4.94
C ARG A 549 -10.60 46.29 -6.05
N ALA A 550 -11.37 45.22 -5.90
CA ALA A 550 -11.51 44.18 -6.93
C ALA A 550 -12.17 44.71 -8.22
N LYS A 551 -13.20 45.55 -8.10
CA LYS A 551 -13.85 46.23 -9.24
C LYS A 551 -12.89 47.19 -9.95
N PHE A 552 -12.09 47.94 -9.20
CA PHE A 552 -11.06 48.80 -9.77
C PHE A 552 -10.02 47.98 -10.54
N ARG A 553 -9.53 46.87 -9.95
CA ARG A 553 -8.59 45.95 -10.61
C ARG A 553 -9.20 45.35 -11.88
N ALA A 554 -10.46 44.95 -11.86
CA ALA A 554 -11.15 44.46 -13.05
C ALA A 554 -11.20 45.51 -14.17
N LYS A 555 -11.53 46.76 -13.83
CA LYS A 555 -11.63 47.87 -14.78
C LYS A 555 -10.29 48.29 -15.38
N MET A 556 -9.22 48.28 -14.58
CA MET A 556 -7.89 48.75 -15.00
C MET A 556 -6.96 47.65 -15.52
N SER A 557 -7.25 46.37 -15.26
CA SER A 557 -6.44 45.23 -15.71
C SER A 557 -6.17 45.18 -17.22
N PRO A 558 -7.14 45.44 -18.13
CA PRO A 558 -6.88 45.37 -19.57
C PRO A 558 -5.96 46.51 -20.06
N ARG A 559 -5.85 47.58 -19.27
CA ARG A 559 -5.00 48.75 -19.52
C ARG A 559 -3.58 48.57 -18.99
N SER A 560 -3.35 47.58 -18.12
CA SER A 560 -2.04 47.25 -17.55
C SER A 560 -1.16 46.57 -18.58
N SER A 561 0.09 47.02 -18.69
CA SER A 561 1.10 46.42 -19.55
C SER A 561 1.70 45.14 -18.95
N LEU A 562 1.67 45.01 -17.63
CA LEU A 562 2.21 43.89 -16.88
C LEU A 562 1.10 43.04 -16.25
N HIS A 563 1.17 41.72 -16.45
CA HIS A 563 0.26 40.72 -15.89
C HIS A 563 1.08 39.54 -15.36
N VAL A 564 1.52 39.62 -14.10
CA VAL A 564 2.37 38.57 -13.50
C VAL A 564 1.51 37.63 -12.65
N PRO A 565 1.48 36.31 -12.94
CA PRO A 565 0.80 35.35 -12.08
C PRO A 565 1.51 35.24 -10.72
N CYS A 566 0.74 35.39 -9.64
CA CYS A 566 1.21 35.33 -8.26
C CYS A 566 0.26 34.40 -7.47
N ASP A 567 0.46 33.09 -7.64
CA ASP A 567 -0.35 32.02 -7.04
C ASP A 567 -1.82 32.11 -7.46
N LEU A 568 -2.74 32.45 -6.55
CA LEU A 568 -4.17 32.60 -6.85
C LEU A 568 -4.54 33.95 -7.48
N ASP A 569 -3.63 34.92 -7.49
CA ASP A 569 -3.85 36.28 -7.96
C ASP A 569 -2.96 36.65 -9.16
N THR A 570 -3.22 37.79 -9.79
CA THR A 570 -2.43 38.34 -10.90
C THR A 570 -2.05 39.77 -10.58
N CYS A 571 -0.76 40.04 -10.42
CA CYS A 571 -0.25 41.36 -10.07
C CYS A 571 -0.07 42.19 -11.34
N TYR A 572 -0.48 43.46 -11.26
CA TYR A 572 -0.46 44.41 -12.36
C TYR A 572 0.68 45.44 -12.23
N ASP A 573 0.77 46.41 -13.13
CA ASP A 573 1.84 47.43 -13.17
C ASP A 573 2.11 48.10 -11.81
N TRP A 574 1.07 48.27 -10.99
CA TRP A 574 1.08 48.93 -9.68
C TRP A 574 1.30 47.99 -8.47
N GLU A 575 1.52 46.69 -8.69
CA GLU A 575 1.71 45.68 -7.64
C GLU A 575 3.00 44.88 -7.84
N THR A 576 3.49 44.24 -6.78
CA THR A 576 4.61 43.28 -6.80
C THR A 576 4.22 42.00 -6.07
N CYS A 577 4.67 40.85 -6.57
CA CYS A 577 4.43 39.57 -5.93
C CYS A 577 5.43 39.39 -4.77
N SER A 578 4.93 39.27 -3.54
CA SER A 578 5.76 39.05 -2.36
C SER A 578 6.28 37.61 -2.27
N ALA A 579 7.29 37.37 -1.43
CA ALA A 579 7.76 36.01 -1.10
C ALA A 579 6.66 35.12 -0.48
N SER A 580 5.64 35.74 0.12
CA SER A 580 4.43 35.07 0.63
C SER A 580 3.36 34.82 -0.44
N LYS A 581 3.70 35.00 -1.72
CA LYS A 581 2.83 34.75 -2.88
C LYS A 581 1.52 35.56 -2.87
N LYS A 582 1.59 36.83 -2.43
CA LYS A 582 0.47 37.77 -2.44
C LYS A 582 0.87 39.06 -3.17
N CYS A 583 -0.05 39.67 -3.91
CA CYS A 583 0.19 40.96 -4.56
C CYS A 583 0.20 42.11 -3.53
N GLN A 584 1.35 42.76 -3.39
CA GLN A 584 1.55 43.94 -2.55
C GLN A 584 1.60 45.22 -3.40
N CYS A 585 0.99 46.30 -2.91
CA CYS A 585 0.96 47.59 -3.60
C CYS A 585 2.37 48.20 -3.68
N LYS A 586 2.77 48.71 -4.84
CA LYS A 586 3.98 49.54 -4.98
C LYS A 586 3.76 50.90 -4.32
N ALA A 587 4.85 51.58 -3.93
CA ALA A 587 4.74 52.98 -3.57
C ALA A 587 4.54 53.81 -4.85
N PRO A 588 3.71 54.89 -4.85
CA PRO A 588 3.52 55.73 -6.04
C PRO A 588 4.81 56.36 -6.59
N LEU A 589 5.86 56.46 -5.77
CA LEU A 589 7.19 56.94 -6.16
C LEU A 589 7.99 55.93 -7.00
N ASP A 590 7.72 54.64 -6.82
CA ASP A 590 8.39 53.54 -7.54
C ASP A 590 7.80 53.32 -8.95
N CYS A 591 6.73 54.06 -9.27
CA CYS A 591 6.10 54.06 -10.58
C CYS A 591 6.75 55.09 -11.52
N PRO A 592 6.91 54.76 -12.81
CA PRO A 592 7.43 55.71 -13.79
C PRO A 592 6.52 56.95 -13.91
N LYS A 593 7.14 58.13 -13.92
CA LYS A 593 6.44 59.43 -13.98
C LYS A 593 5.82 59.72 -15.35
N THR A 594 6.30 59.05 -16.39
CA THR A 594 5.85 59.18 -17.78
C THR A 594 5.46 57.80 -18.31
N SER A 595 4.25 57.70 -18.86
CA SER A 595 3.68 56.48 -19.44
C SER A 595 2.70 56.87 -20.55
N ASP A 596 2.43 55.97 -21.49
CA ASP A 596 1.48 56.19 -22.58
C ASP A 596 0.04 56.43 -22.09
N GLN A 597 -0.26 56.03 -20.84
CA GLN A 597 -1.55 56.24 -20.20
C GLN A 597 -1.41 57.14 -18.97
N MET A 598 -1.76 58.41 -19.15
CA MET A 598 -1.76 59.45 -18.12
C MET A 598 -3.17 59.82 -17.70
N PHE A 599 -3.34 60.16 -16.42
CA PHE A 599 -4.62 60.61 -15.85
C PHE A 599 -4.42 61.90 -15.07
N CYS A 600 -5.35 62.85 -15.22
CA CYS A 600 -5.40 64.00 -14.34
C CYS A 600 -6.26 63.69 -13.14
N VAL A 601 -5.67 63.76 -11.95
CA VAL A 601 -6.29 63.27 -10.73
C VAL A 601 -6.20 64.33 -9.65
N LYS A 602 -7.32 64.56 -8.97
CA LYS A 602 -7.43 65.38 -7.77
C LYS A 602 -7.30 64.48 -6.55
N LEU A 603 -6.24 64.68 -5.77
CA LEU A 603 -6.01 63.95 -4.52
C LEU A 603 -6.75 64.67 -3.39
N LYS A 604 -7.80 64.04 -2.82
CA LYS A 604 -8.69 64.68 -1.84
C LYS A 604 -8.00 65.16 -0.55
N PRO A 605 -7.02 64.43 0.03
CA PRO A 605 -6.37 64.85 1.28
C PRO A 605 -5.58 66.16 1.15
N MET A 606 -5.05 66.46 -0.05
CA MET A 606 -4.20 67.63 -0.30
C MET A 606 -4.83 68.64 -1.27
N GLN A 607 -6.04 68.35 -1.80
CA GLN A 607 -6.72 69.10 -2.86
C GLN A 607 -5.81 69.43 -4.06
N MET A 608 -4.78 68.60 -4.31
CA MET A 608 -3.77 68.81 -5.34
C MET A 608 -4.16 68.10 -6.63
N ILE A 609 -4.04 68.80 -7.76
CA ILE A 609 -4.29 68.28 -9.10
C ILE A 609 -2.94 67.92 -9.72
N ARG A 610 -2.77 66.65 -10.11
CA ARG A 610 -1.54 66.17 -10.74
C ARG A 610 -1.84 65.20 -11.87
N SER A 611 -1.00 65.24 -12.91
CA SER A 611 -0.94 64.21 -13.94
C SER A 611 -0.15 63.02 -13.42
N ILE A 612 -0.77 61.85 -13.34
CA ILE A 612 -0.16 60.62 -12.85
C ILE A 612 -0.32 59.49 -13.88
N SER A 613 0.65 58.58 -13.92
CA SER A 613 0.60 57.40 -14.79
C SER A 613 -0.37 56.34 -14.26
N LEU A 614 -0.78 55.38 -15.10
CA LEU A 614 -1.61 54.24 -14.70
C LEU A 614 -1.04 53.49 -13.49
N CYS A 615 0.28 53.25 -13.47
CA CYS A 615 0.97 52.61 -12.34
C CYS A 615 0.79 53.42 -11.06
N ALA A 616 1.00 54.74 -11.11
CA ALA A 616 0.89 55.60 -9.94
C ALA A 616 -0.57 55.71 -9.46
N LEU A 617 -1.54 55.82 -10.37
CA LEU A 617 -2.97 55.79 -10.05
C LEU A 617 -3.39 54.47 -9.40
N GLY A 618 -2.92 53.35 -9.95
CA GLY A 618 -3.15 52.02 -9.40
C GLY A 618 -2.55 51.85 -8.01
N ALA A 619 -1.35 52.38 -7.76
CA ALA A 619 -0.67 52.32 -6.47
C ALA A 619 -1.41 53.14 -5.39
N ILE A 620 -1.93 54.31 -5.75
CA ILE A 620 -2.73 55.18 -4.87
C ILE A 620 -4.05 54.49 -4.49
N SER A 621 -4.74 53.89 -5.46
CA SER A 621 -5.98 53.14 -5.23
C SER A 621 -5.76 51.87 -4.40
N CYS A 622 -4.70 51.13 -4.69
CA CYS A 622 -4.29 49.92 -3.98
C CYS A 622 -4.00 50.19 -2.49
N SER A 623 -3.42 51.36 -2.20
CA SER A 623 -3.08 51.81 -0.84
C SER A 623 -4.26 52.46 -0.09
N GLY A 624 -5.45 52.58 -0.73
CA GLY A 624 -6.66 53.09 -0.10
C GLY A 624 -6.76 54.61 0.02
N PHE A 625 -5.95 55.38 -0.73
CA PHE A 625 -6.06 56.85 -0.74
C PHE A 625 -7.29 57.32 -1.50
N GLU A 626 -7.94 58.39 -1.02
CA GLU A 626 -9.06 59.00 -1.73
C GLU A 626 -8.62 59.92 -2.88
N TYR A 627 -9.16 59.67 -4.07
CA TYR A 627 -8.86 60.44 -5.27
C TYR A 627 -10.10 60.60 -6.17
N GLU A 628 -10.02 61.53 -7.11
CA GLU A 628 -11.04 61.79 -8.12
C GLU A 628 -10.36 62.01 -9.47
N ILE A 629 -10.76 61.25 -10.49
CA ILE A 629 -10.21 61.39 -11.85
C ILE A 629 -10.98 62.50 -12.56
N LEU A 630 -10.28 63.57 -12.96
CA LEU A 630 -10.88 64.73 -13.61
C LEU A 630 -10.98 64.53 -15.14
N ASN A 631 -9.91 64.05 -15.77
CA ASN A 631 -9.90 63.65 -17.18
C ASN A 631 -8.83 62.58 -17.46
N GLU A 632 -8.99 61.86 -18.56
CA GLU A 632 -7.94 60.99 -19.10
C GLU A 632 -6.99 61.86 -19.94
N GLY A 633 -5.70 61.82 -19.64
CA GLY A 633 -4.68 62.69 -20.21
C GLY A 633 -3.91 63.51 -19.16
N ILE A 634 -3.05 64.41 -19.64
CA ILE A 634 -2.28 65.32 -18.78
C ILE A 634 -3.22 66.41 -18.26
N CYS A 635 -3.09 66.78 -16.99
CA CYS A 635 -3.81 67.93 -16.45
C CYS A 635 -3.48 69.17 -17.27
N GLN A 636 -4.51 69.85 -17.77
CA GLN A 636 -4.32 71.17 -18.37
C GLN A 636 -3.76 72.08 -17.27
N SER A 637 -2.54 72.59 -17.48
CA SER A 637 -2.03 73.67 -16.65
C SER A 637 -3.00 74.83 -16.75
N ARG A 638 -3.48 75.32 -15.62
CA ARG A 638 -4.07 76.65 -15.62
C ARG A 638 -2.97 77.69 -15.77
#